data_AF-A0AAI8WDU7-F1
#
_entry.id   AF-A0AAI8WDU7-F1
#
_cell.length_a   1.000
_cell.length_b   1.000
_cell.length_c   1.000
_cell.angle_alpha   90.00
_cell.angle_beta   90.00
_cell.angle_gamma   90.00
#
_symmetry.space_group_name_H-M   'P 1'
#
loop_
_entity.id
_entity.type
_entity.pdbx_description
1 polymer ?
#
loop_
_entity_poly.entity_id
_entity_poly.type
_entity_poly.pdbx_seq_one_letter_code
_entity_poly.pdbx_strand_id
1 'polypeptide(L)'
;MKKIYRGLFIVTVLSFLYAISFIGNEGIKSAIPNAHSGIVIEEASGTIEEINQKISAYAKKHQIAIHKLVFRIGASGETTKEIYTFDKVERSEYFFPPIKSDVATYFYDYTEMQHQDALGTYIVTEAPPSGMIADFHDQGIKLEIEEIKWFQLLTAGLLMSIGQLFFILFFFVILALLFYKASLRKKIGVIEMLGHRWLIVSFKDSFIDSAIFTLLMVAFSWWFPQLQFLYRPIFLGGHLMIWILQLFTSGIIFSFGTISDKIKGRKPYRLLFSLNLLLKIIIFTFVTVQASTLSNKVMETRELEQQLSQWTRIPDYYQLAFSRDTSLLVDPAKSKDVRKKAQALINSRLLPLLEKSEQSGGIFLRDNELGHSSPTLNYIENDAFWLSNHHAVQELAIKDAEGQSIHSLDDSFFYLLIPENKRMYTEMIIQEAENELDFYQNSFEYETKAYEGELKVLYTQANQVLFNYNFQPYEKNFSSNPIIVSMSLPLIQPNIEIWIQDISNGTYLFRDPQLVQAFIKENHMEHDFYGLIAVKESINQSLMGVKREYYTTLSILFLILIGFVFIQVYLSLLYVEMNKKKLFLKYIAGWALLQRHHRYYKIILTISTVVALILLLINHAWWQILILLLLFELCILLFTTYLSEKRKRLEVIKYD
;
A
#
# COMPACT_ATOMS: atom_id res chain seq x y z
N MET A 1 -22.48 -15.92 28.63
CA MET A 1 -22.49 -14.58 28.03
C MET A 1 -21.36 -13.70 28.53
N LYS A 2 -21.23 -13.42 29.84
CA LYS A 2 -20.15 -12.56 30.37
C LYS A 2 -18.73 -12.99 29.96
N LYS A 3 -18.40 -14.30 30.09
CA LYS A 3 -17.10 -14.85 29.68
C LYS A 3 -16.83 -14.68 28.18
N ILE A 4 -17.84 -14.93 27.34
CA ILE A 4 -17.75 -14.79 25.87
C ILE A 4 -17.48 -13.34 25.48
N TYR A 5 -18.24 -12.40 26.06
CA TYR A 5 -18.03 -10.96 25.87
C TYR A 5 -16.60 -10.55 26.22
N ARG A 6 -16.10 -10.96 27.40
CA ARG A 6 -14.74 -10.60 27.85
C ARG A 6 -13.65 -11.22 26.99
N GLY A 7 -13.82 -12.46 26.55
CA GLY A 7 -12.88 -13.09 25.61
C GLY A 7 -12.79 -12.31 24.30
N LEU A 8 -13.95 -11.95 23.72
CA LEU A 8 -13.99 -11.12 22.52
C LEU A 8 -13.36 -9.74 22.76
N PHE A 9 -13.67 -9.08 23.88
CA PHE A 9 -13.09 -7.78 24.22
C PHE A 9 -11.55 -7.81 24.29
N ILE A 10 -10.97 -8.82 24.96
CA ILE A 10 -9.52 -9.00 25.04
C ILE A 10 -8.91 -9.17 23.64
N VAL A 11 -9.48 -10.05 22.82
CA VAL A 11 -8.98 -10.31 21.46
C VAL A 11 -9.09 -9.05 20.58
N THR A 12 -10.18 -8.29 20.68
CA THR A 12 -10.35 -7.02 19.96
C THR A 12 -9.30 -5.99 20.37
N VAL A 13 -9.04 -5.82 21.67
CA VAL A 13 -8.02 -4.87 22.16
C VAL A 13 -6.63 -5.29 21.71
N LEU A 14 -6.29 -6.59 21.81
CA LEU A 14 -5.02 -7.11 21.32
C LEU A 14 -4.85 -6.85 19.82
N SER A 15 -5.88 -7.11 19.02
CA SER A 15 -5.86 -6.85 17.57
C SER A 15 -5.63 -5.38 17.25
N PHE A 16 -6.29 -4.48 18.00
CA PHE A 16 -6.13 -3.03 17.83
C PHE A 16 -4.71 -2.56 18.15
N LEU A 17 -4.19 -2.96 19.32
CA LEU A 17 -2.85 -2.57 19.75
C LEU A 17 -1.78 -3.15 18.84
N TYR A 18 -1.94 -4.40 18.39
CA TYR A 18 -1.04 -5.00 17.41
C TYR A 18 -1.03 -4.23 16.08
N ALA A 19 -2.20 -3.90 15.53
CA ALA A 19 -2.29 -3.14 14.28
C ALA A 19 -1.56 -1.80 14.37
N ILE A 20 -1.87 -1.00 15.40
CA ILE A 20 -1.24 0.30 15.62
C ILE A 20 0.27 0.17 15.84
N SER A 21 0.70 -0.84 16.59
CA SER A 21 2.12 -1.04 16.88
C SER A 21 2.89 -1.43 15.63
N PHE A 22 2.29 -2.27 14.78
CA PHE A 22 2.86 -2.65 13.49
C PHE A 22 3.01 -1.42 12.57
N ILE A 23 1.94 -0.65 12.40
CA ILE A 23 1.94 0.57 11.55
C ILE A 23 2.94 1.60 12.08
N GLY A 24 2.93 1.85 13.39
CA GLY A 24 3.84 2.80 14.02
C GLY A 24 5.30 2.36 13.87
N ASN A 25 5.60 1.07 14.02
CA ASN A 25 6.95 0.56 13.89
C ASN A 25 7.48 0.61 12.45
N GLU A 26 6.66 0.24 11.46
CA GLU A 26 7.03 0.39 10.04
C GLU A 26 7.19 1.88 9.66
N GLY A 27 6.31 2.76 10.15
CA GLY A 27 6.44 4.19 9.94
C GLY A 27 7.74 4.77 10.49
N ILE A 28 8.21 4.32 11.65
CA ILE A 28 9.48 4.80 12.22
C ILE A 28 10.71 4.22 11.49
N LYS A 29 10.65 2.98 10.98
CA LYS A 29 11.77 2.45 10.17
C LYS A 29 12.08 3.35 8.97
N SER A 30 11.03 3.86 8.33
CA SER A 30 11.13 4.78 7.19
C SER A 30 11.27 6.26 7.57
N ALA A 31 11.27 6.60 8.86
CA ALA A 31 11.31 7.99 9.35
C ALA A 31 12.22 8.14 10.59
N ILE A 32 11.97 9.20 11.38
CA ILE A 32 12.67 9.53 12.62
C ILE A 32 11.65 9.43 13.79
N PRO A 33 11.97 8.79 14.93
CA PRO A 33 11.07 8.73 16.08
C PRO A 33 10.66 10.11 16.62
N ASN A 34 9.42 10.23 17.10
CA ASN A 34 8.85 11.47 17.68
C ASN A 34 8.82 12.68 16.72
N ALA A 35 8.89 12.45 15.41
CA ALA A 35 8.76 13.51 14.42
C ALA A 35 7.41 14.24 14.57
N HIS A 36 7.45 15.57 14.72
CA HIS A 36 6.27 16.43 14.84
C HIS A 36 5.87 16.99 13.47
N SER A 37 6.82 17.55 12.74
CA SER A 37 6.59 18.19 11.44
C SER A 37 7.72 17.90 10.46
N GLY A 38 7.38 17.82 9.19
CA GLY A 38 8.33 18.00 8.09
C GLY A 38 8.49 19.49 7.77
N ILE A 39 9.72 19.93 7.53
CA ILE A 39 10.03 21.20 6.89
C ILE A 39 10.53 20.88 5.51
N VAL A 40 9.83 21.31 4.48
CA VAL A 40 10.28 21.19 3.09
C VAL A 40 10.95 22.50 2.72
N ILE A 41 12.27 22.47 2.50
CA ILE A 41 12.99 23.60 1.95
C ILE A 41 12.83 23.53 0.43
N GLU A 42 12.09 24.50 -0.12
CA GLU A 42 11.78 24.56 -1.55
C GLU A 42 12.87 25.32 -2.33
N GLU A 43 13.34 26.43 -1.75
CA GLU A 43 14.32 27.31 -2.37
C GLU A 43 15.24 27.87 -1.27
N ALA A 44 16.54 27.98 -1.56
CA ALA A 44 17.50 28.56 -0.63
C ALA A 44 18.57 29.35 -1.39
N SER A 45 18.96 30.49 -0.82
CA SER A 45 20.01 31.35 -1.36
C SER A 45 21.25 31.35 -0.45
N GLY A 46 22.40 31.02 -1.05
CA GLY A 46 23.70 30.90 -0.36
C GLY A 46 24.40 29.58 -0.68
N THR A 47 25.57 29.37 -0.09
CA THR A 47 26.26 28.06 -0.16
C THR A 47 25.60 27.04 0.77
N ILE A 48 25.77 25.74 0.50
CA ILE A 48 25.24 24.65 1.36
C ILE A 48 25.71 24.83 2.81
N GLU A 49 26.98 25.21 3.00
CA GLU A 49 27.54 25.45 4.33
C GLU A 49 26.85 26.64 5.03
N GLU A 50 26.63 27.75 4.33
CA GLU A 50 25.88 28.89 4.87
C GLU A 50 24.44 28.52 5.23
N ILE A 51 23.76 27.74 4.38
CA ILE A 51 22.38 27.31 4.62
C ILE A 51 22.32 26.37 5.83
N ASN A 52 23.21 25.39 5.91
CA ASN A 52 23.25 24.46 7.04
C ASN A 52 23.62 25.17 8.34
N GLN A 53 24.52 26.17 8.30
CA GLN A 53 24.82 27.03 9.44
C GLN A 53 23.61 27.87 9.87
N LYS A 54 22.84 28.44 8.92
CA LYS A 54 21.59 29.16 9.21
C LYS A 54 20.56 28.24 9.89
N ILE A 55 20.35 27.04 9.35
CA ILE A 55 19.44 26.03 9.94
C ILE A 55 19.91 25.64 11.35
N SER A 56 21.20 25.36 11.53
CA SER A 56 21.75 25.02 12.85
C SER A 56 21.67 26.18 13.84
N ALA A 57 21.97 27.41 13.42
CA ALA A 57 21.86 28.61 14.25
C ALA A 57 20.41 28.85 14.68
N TYR A 58 19.45 28.66 13.77
CA TYR A 58 18.03 28.73 14.07
C TYR A 58 17.63 27.64 15.08
N ALA A 59 17.98 26.38 14.81
CA ALA A 59 17.74 25.25 15.70
C ALA A 59 18.29 25.52 17.11
N LYS A 60 19.53 26.02 17.22
CA LYS A 60 20.20 26.38 18.48
C LYS A 60 19.55 27.53 19.22
N LYS A 61 19.07 28.55 18.50
CA LYS A 61 18.39 29.73 19.05
C LYS A 61 17.02 29.38 19.60
N HIS A 62 16.26 28.58 18.85
CA HIS A 62 14.89 28.19 19.19
C HIS A 62 14.78 26.89 19.98
N GLN A 63 15.92 26.23 20.26
CA GLN A 63 16.00 24.96 21.00
C GLN A 63 15.11 23.86 20.40
N ILE A 64 15.19 23.72 19.07
CA ILE A 64 14.50 22.67 18.32
C ILE A 64 15.54 21.75 17.68
N ALA A 65 15.24 20.46 17.60
CA ALA A 65 16.06 19.51 16.86
C ALA A 65 15.50 19.34 15.44
N ILE A 66 16.38 19.59 14.46
CA ILE A 66 16.09 19.43 13.04
C ILE A 66 17.01 18.34 12.52
N HIS A 67 16.46 17.45 11.70
CA HIS A 67 17.16 16.31 11.14
C HIS A 67 16.93 16.21 9.63
N LYS A 68 17.97 15.93 8.85
CA LYS A 68 17.83 15.53 7.45
C LYS A 68 18.13 14.04 7.31
N LEU A 69 17.31 13.34 6.55
CA LEU A 69 17.44 11.91 6.32
C LEU A 69 17.87 11.67 4.88
N VAL A 70 18.96 10.94 4.69
CA VAL A 70 19.53 10.62 3.38
C VAL A 70 19.86 9.14 3.32
N PHE A 71 19.62 8.51 2.19
CA PHE A 71 20.07 7.14 1.93
C PHE A 71 21.26 7.18 0.98
N ARG A 72 22.31 6.43 1.28
CA ARG A 72 23.54 6.37 0.47
C ARG A 72 23.97 4.95 0.17
N ILE A 73 24.80 4.81 -0.86
CA ILE A 73 25.54 3.59 -1.14
C ILE A 73 26.87 3.64 -0.40
N GLY A 74 27.09 2.70 0.51
CA GLY A 74 28.38 2.50 1.17
C GLY A 74 29.44 1.94 0.21
N ALA A 75 30.71 2.02 0.60
CA ALA A 75 31.85 1.55 -0.22
C ALA A 75 31.81 0.05 -0.57
N SER A 76 30.98 -0.73 0.12
CA SER A 76 30.71 -2.17 -0.06
C SER A 76 29.47 -2.45 -0.92
N GLY A 77 28.72 -1.43 -1.36
CA GLY A 77 27.47 -1.56 -2.10
C GLY A 77 26.21 -1.69 -1.22
N GLU A 78 26.36 -1.63 0.11
CA GLU A 78 25.21 -1.65 1.03
C GLU A 78 24.52 -0.28 1.11
N THR A 79 23.19 -0.26 1.12
CA THR A 79 22.45 0.98 1.39
C THR A 79 22.55 1.31 2.87
N THR A 80 22.94 2.54 3.19
CA THR A 80 22.98 3.08 4.56
C THR A 80 21.95 4.20 4.69
N LYS A 81 21.36 4.29 5.88
CA LYS A 81 20.46 5.37 6.29
C LYS A 81 21.28 6.36 7.11
N GLU A 82 21.47 7.56 6.61
CA GLU A 82 22.24 8.62 7.23
C GLU A 82 21.30 9.71 7.77
N ILE A 83 21.46 10.07 9.03
CA ILE A 83 20.65 11.09 9.69
C ILE A 83 21.58 12.23 10.12
N TYR A 84 21.46 13.37 9.47
CA TYR A 84 22.20 14.59 9.78
C TYR A 84 21.43 15.41 10.81
N THR A 85 22.04 15.76 11.93
CA THR A 85 21.39 16.52 12.99
C THR A 85 21.93 17.96 13.07
N PHE A 86 21.02 18.91 13.23
CA PHE A 86 21.32 20.35 13.24
C PHE A 86 21.28 20.95 14.66
N ASP A 87 21.12 20.09 15.67
CA ASP A 87 20.89 20.41 17.08
C ASP A 87 22.18 20.75 17.85
N LYS A 88 22.03 20.92 19.17
CA LYS A 88 22.94 21.66 20.05
C LYS A 88 23.49 20.78 21.17
N VAL A 89 24.50 19.93 20.92
CA VAL A 89 25.56 19.57 21.89
C VAL A 89 26.72 18.95 21.09
N GLU A 90 27.98 19.20 21.45
CA GLU A 90 29.23 18.62 20.87
C GLU A 90 29.28 17.08 20.82
N ARG A 91 28.22 16.42 21.29
CA ARG A 91 27.77 15.06 20.96
C ARG A 91 26.24 15.12 20.97
N SER A 92 25.58 15.08 19.81
CA SER A 92 24.13 15.02 19.78
C SER A 92 23.66 13.77 20.55
N GLU A 93 22.81 13.97 21.56
CA GLU A 93 22.18 12.86 22.30
C GLU A 93 21.02 12.24 21.50
N TYR A 94 20.76 12.71 20.27
CA TYR A 94 19.80 12.10 19.37
C TYR A 94 20.33 10.76 18.83
N PHE A 95 20.40 9.79 19.73
CA PHE A 95 20.64 8.40 19.44
C PHE A 95 19.41 7.65 19.95
N PHE A 96 18.59 7.14 19.03
CA PHE A 96 17.64 6.11 19.39
C PHE A 96 18.28 4.76 19.13
N PRO A 97 18.06 3.75 20.01
CA PRO A 97 18.53 2.40 19.73
C PRO A 97 17.97 2.00 18.35
N PRO A 98 18.82 1.69 17.37
CA PRO A 98 18.35 1.43 16.02
C PRO A 98 17.32 0.31 16.11
N ILE A 99 16.09 0.61 15.67
CA ILE A 99 15.10 -0.43 15.44
C ILE A 99 15.78 -1.41 14.50
N LYS A 100 15.74 -2.71 14.81
CA LYS A 100 16.30 -3.73 13.93
C LYS A 100 15.68 -3.53 12.53
N SER A 101 16.47 -2.95 11.65
CA SER A 101 16.15 -2.50 10.32
C SER A 101 17.10 -3.23 9.40
N ASP A 102 16.63 -3.54 8.19
CA ASP A 102 17.45 -4.21 7.19
C ASP A 102 18.54 -3.27 6.64
N VAL A 103 18.44 -1.96 6.94
CA VAL A 103 19.36 -0.90 6.54
C VAL A 103 20.12 -0.36 7.76
N ALA A 104 21.46 -0.33 7.70
CA ALA A 104 22.30 0.23 8.75
C ALA A 104 22.04 1.74 8.89
N THR A 105 21.86 2.22 10.13
CA THR A 105 21.55 3.63 10.41
C THR A 105 22.73 4.32 11.09
N TYR A 106 23.17 5.45 10.53
CA TYR A 106 24.27 6.28 11.02
C TYR A 106 23.79 7.70 11.31
N PHE A 107 24.36 8.32 12.33
CA PHE A 107 24.08 9.69 12.74
C PHE A 107 25.30 10.56 12.53
N TYR A 108 25.11 11.72 11.92
CA TYR A 108 26.17 12.67 11.59
C TYR A 108 25.78 14.08 12.03
N ASP A 109 26.78 14.93 12.28
CA ASP A 109 26.57 16.36 12.47
C ASP A 109 26.31 17.05 11.11
N TYR A 110 25.53 18.13 11.12
CA TYR A 110 25.25 18.90 9.89
C TYR A 110 26.51 19.40 9.17
N THR A 111 27.64 19.54 9.87
CA THR A 111 28.93 19.94 9.26
C THR A 111 29.49 18.88 8.31
N GLU A 112 29.06 17.63 8.40
CA GLU A 112 29.45 16.57 7.46
C GLU A 112 28.58 16.57 6.18
N MET A 113 27.61 17.48 6.10
CA MET A 113 26.67 17.63 4.99
C MET A 113 27.22 18.56 3.87
N GLN A 114 28.53 18.75 3.75
CA GLN A 114 29.15 19.72 2.82
C GLN A 114 28.88 19.48 1.32
N HIS A 115 28.44 18.28 0.98
CA HIS A 115 28.24 17.84 -0.41
C HIS A 115 26.79 17.37 -0.68
N GLN A 116 25.83 17.71 0.18
CA GLN A 116 24.41 17.39 -0.06
C GLN A 116 23.61 18.66 -0.34
N ASP A 117 22.53 18.54 -1.11
CA ASP A 117 21.64 19.68 -1.34
C ASP A 117 21.04 20.15 0.00
N ALA A 118 20.90 21.45 0.16
CA ALA A 118 20.21 22.01 1.30
C ALA A 118 18.68 21.96 1.13
N LEU A 119 18.17 21.69 -0.07
CA LEU A 119 16.74 21.52 -0.34
C LEU A 119 16.21 20.17 0.14
N GLY A 120 14.88 20.03 0.14
CA GLY A 120 14.19 18.80 0.49
C GLY A 120 13.60 18.77 1.90
N THR A 121 13.25 17.56 2.35
CA THR A 121 12.47 17.36 3.58
C THR A 121 13.39 17.18 4.79
N TYR A 122 13.28 18.10 5.74
CA TYR A 122 13.83 18.03 7.08
C TYR A 122 12.74 17.63 8.06
N ILE A 123 13.12 16.99 9.15
CA ILE A 123 12.20 16.53 10.18
C ILE A 123 12.49 17.29 11.46
N VAL A 124 11.45 17.86 12.06
CA VAL A 124 11.50 18.52 13.36
C VAL A 124 10.81 17.62 14.39
N THR A 125 11.44 17.40 15.52
CA THR A 125 10.87 16.62 16.63
C THR A 125 9.94 17.42 17.52
N GLU A 126 10.16 18.73 17.61
CA GLU A 126 9.33 19.67 18.37
C GLU A 126 8.35 20.44 17.48
N ALA A 127 7.37 21.10 18.11
CA ALA A 127 6.48 21.99 17.39
C ALA A 127 7.28 23.17 16.80
N PRO A 128 7.17 23.44 15.48
CA PRO A 128 7.90 24.53 14.86
C PRO A 128 7.46 25.89 15.42
N PRO A 129 8.39 26.85 15.67
CA PRO A 129 8.05 28.16 16.21
C PRO A 129 7.06 28.94 15.33
N SER A 130 6.14 29.68 15.97
CA SER A 130 5.19 30.57 15.29
C SER A 130 5.92 31.76 14.68
N GLY A 131 6.37 31.62 13.44
CA GLY A 131 7.23 32.60 12.74
C GLY A 131 8.31 31.96 11.89
N MET A 132 8.56 30.65 12.02
CA MET A 132 9.64 29.94 11.32
C MET A 132 9.66 30.18 9.81
N ILE A 133 8.50 30.16 9.14
CA ILE A 133 8.41 30.44 7.69
C ILE A 133 8.96 31.84 7.37
N ALA A 134 8.54 32.86 8.13
CA ALA A 134 9.00 34.23 7.93
C ALA A 134 10.48 34.39 8.30
N ASP A 135 10.92 33.81 9.42
CA ASP A 135 12.30 33.90 9.90
C ASP A 135 13.31 33.30 8.91
N PHE A 136 12.95 32.19 8.26
CA PHE A 136 13.79 31.57 7.23
C PHE A 136 13.68 32.32 5.90
N HIS A 137 12.49 32.82 5.54
CA HIS A 137 12.31 33.65 4.35
C HIS A 137 13.19 34.91 4.42
N ASP A 138 13.26 35.57 5.58
CA ASP A 138 14.14 36.72 5.83
C ASP A 138 15.63 36.36 5.75
N GLN A 139 15.97 35.08 5.96
CA GLN A 139 17.32 34.53 5.78
C GLN A 139 17.58 34.01 4.35
N GLY A 140 16.63 34.22 3.44
CA GLY A 140 16.72 33.81 2.03
C GLY A 140 16.43 32.32 1.80
N ILE A 141 15.67 31.68 2.68
CA ILE A 141 15.28 30.26 2.62
C ILE A 141 13.75 30.19 2.61
N LYS A 142 13.18 29.71 1.51
CA LYS A 142 11.74 29.49 1.38
C LYS A 142 11.42 28.07 1.85
N LEU A 143 10.52 27.96 2.83
CA LEU A 143 10.12 26.68 3.38
C LEU A 143 8.61 26.54 3.50
N GLU A 144 8.16 25.30 3.38
CA GLU A 144 6.82 24.85 3.73
C GLU A 144 6.89 23.96 4.97
N ILE A 145 5.89 24.06 5.86
CA ILE A 145 5.79 23.22 7.05
C ILE A 145 4.62 22.26 6.86
N GLU A 146 4.94 20.97 6.80
CA GLU A 146 3.95 19.90 6.75
C GLU A 146 3.86 19.23 8.13
N GLU A 147 2.75 19.40 8.84
CA GLU A 147 2.55 18.65 10.08
C GLU A 147 2.42 17.15 9.79
N ILE A 148 3.15 16.33 10.54
CA ILE A 148 3.02 14.89 10.43
C ILE A 148 1.71 14.51 11.10
N LYS A 149 0.71 14.25 10.26
CA LYS A 149 -0.63 13.85 10.70
C LYS A 149 -0.64 12.38 11.11
N TRP A 150 0.01 12.06 12.23
CA TRP A 150 0.07 10.72 12.81
C TRP A 150 -1.31 10.08 12.95
N PHE A 151 -2.33 10.88 13.28
CA PHE A 151 -3.70 10.38 13.33
C PHE A 151 -4.21 9.93 11.95
N GLN A 152 -3.90 10.67 10.88
CA GLN A 152 -4.26 10.27 9.51
C GLN A 152 -3.51 9.01 9.10
N LEU A 153 -2.20 8.93 9.37
CA LEU A 153 -1.39 7.74 9.11
C LEU A 153 -1.95 6.50 9.84
N LEU A 154 -2.35 6.67 11.11
CA LEU A 154 -2.99 5.62 11.90
C LEU A 154 -4.37 5.23 11.35
N THR A 155 -5.19 6.19 10.94
CA THR A 155 -6.49 5.89 10.32
C THR A 155 -6.32 5.16 9.00
N ALA A 156 -5.36 5.55 8.16
CA ALA A 156 -5.03 4.86 6.92
C ALA A 156 -4.54 3.43 7.20
N GLY A 157 -3.67 3.25 8.19
CA GLY A 157 -3.20 1.94 8.60
C GLY A 157 -4.29 1.06 9.22
N LEU A 158 -5.25 1.62 9.96
CA LEU A 158 -6.43 0.89 10.45
C LEU A 158 -7.39 0.48 9.31
N LEU A 159 -7.33 1.14 8.16
CA LEU A 159 -8.07 0.77 6.96
C LEU A 159 -7.36 -0.31 6.13
N MET A 160 -6.07 -0.56 6.36
CA MET A 160 -5.37 -1.72 5.80
C MET A 160 -5.94 -3.03 6.32
N SER A 161 -5.65 -4.14 5.64
CA SER A 161 -6.18 -5.48 5.97
C SER A 161 -6.10 -5.80 7.47
N ILE A 162 -4.95 -5.54 8.11
CA ILE A 162 -4.74 -5.85 9.53
C ILE A 162 -5.68 -5.07 10.47
N GLY A 163 -6.02 -3.83 10.13
CA GLY A 163 -6.94 -2.99 10.91
C GLY A 163 -8.42 -3.30 10.66
N GLN A 164 -8.78 -3.83 9.48
CA GLN A 164 -10.15 -4.28 9.18
C GLN A 164 -10.62 -5.38 10.13
N LEU A 165 -9.73 -6.27 10.56
CA LEU A 165 -10.04 -7.31 11.55
C LEU A 165 -10.53 -6.69 12.87
N PHE A 166 -9.89 -5.60 13.32
CA PHE A 166 -10.31 -4.89 14.53
C PHE A 166 -11.75 -4.39 14.43
N PHE A 167 -12.15 -3.78 13.31
CA PHE A 167 -13.51 -3.28 13.14
C PHE A 167 -14.56 -4.39 13.24
N ILE A 168 -14.29 -5.55 12.65
CA ILE A 168 -15.21 -6.69 12.68
C ILE A 168 -15.32 -7.27 14.09
N LEU A 169 -14.19 -7.45 14.76
CA LEU A 169 -14.15 -7.87 16.16
C LEU A 169 -14.84 -6.85 17.08
N PHE A 170 -14.71 -5.56 16.80
CA PHE A 170 -15.38 -4.49 17.54
C PHE A 170 -16.90 -4.59 17.41
N PHE A 171 -17.43 -4.84 16.22
CA PHE A 171 -18.87 -5.10 16.07
C PHE A 171 -19.33 -6.36 16.81
N PHE A 172 -18.52 -7.42 16.82
CA PHE A 172 -18.83 -8.61 17.63
C PHE A 172 -18.83 -8.32 19.13
N VAL A 173 -17.94 -7.47 19.61
CA VAL A 173 -17.93 -7.01 21.00
C VAL A 173 -19.21 -6.24 21.33
N ILE A 174 -19.65 -5.31 20.48
CA ILE A 174 -20.92 -4.58 20.66
C ILE A 174 -22.08 -5.57 20.78
N LEU A 175 -22.18 -6.52 19.85
CA LEU A 175 -23.26 -7.50 19.84
C LEU A 175 -23.21 -8.41 21.08
N ALA A 176 -22.04 -8.94 21.43
CA ALA A 176 -21.84 -9.78 22.61
C ALA A 176 -22.17 -9.04 23.90
N LEU A 177 -21.82 -7.74 23.98
CA LEU A 177 -22.16 -6.87 25.10
C LEU A 177 -23.67 -6.66 25.23
N LEU A 178 -24.36 -6.37 24.13
CA LEU A 178 -25.83 -6.26 24.10
C LEU A 178 -26.50 -7.56 24.57
N PHE A 179 -26.02 -8.73 24.14
CA PHE A 179 -26.54 -10.01 24.61
C PHE A 179 -26.25 -10.26 26.09
N TYR A 180 -25.07 -9.89 26.57
CA TYR A 180 -24.74 -9.98 28.00
C TYR A 180 -25.65 -9.08 28.83
N LYS A 181 -25.85 -7.81 28.46
CA LYS A 181 -26.77 -6.90 29.15
C LYS A 181 -28.22 -7.39 29.06
N ALA A 182 -28.66 -7.91 27.93
CA ALA A 182 -29.96 -8.55 27.78
C ALA A 182 -30.13 -9.79 28.67
N SER A 183 -29.04 -10.50 29.00
CA SER A 183 -29.09 -11.62 29.96
C SER A 183 -29.29 -11.17 31.41
N LEU A 184 -28.94 -9.93 31.73
CA LEU A 184 -29.13 -9.32 33.06
C LEU A 184 -30.49 -8.63 33.22
N ARG A 185 -31.41 -8.83 32.28
CA ARG A 185 -32.67 -8.08 32.20
C ARG A 185 -33.54 -8.13 33.45
N LYS A 186 -33.59 -9.28 34.14
CA LYS A 186 -34.30 -9.40 35.42
C LYS A 186 -33.72 -8.47 36.49
N LYS A 187 -32.38 -8.41 36.59
CA LYS A 187 -31.68 -7.51 37.52
C LYS A 187 -31.93 -6.04 37.17
N ILE A 188 -31.92 -5.71 35.88
CA ILE A 188 -32.21 -4.35 35.39
C ILE A 188 -33.65 -3.94 35.78
N GLY A 189 -34.64 -4.81 35.57
CA GLY A 189 -36.04 -4.51 35.92
C GLY A 189 -36.26 -4.33 37.42
N VAL A 190 -35.55 -5.08 38.27
CA VAL A 190 -35.59 -4.89 39.74
C VAL A 190 -35.00 -3.54 40.13
N ILE A 191 -33.84 -3.16 39.57
CA ILE A 191 -33.17 -1.89 39.86
C ILE A 191 -34.03 -0.69 39.41
N GLU A 192 -34.65 -0.80 38.23
CA GLU A 192 -35.57 0.22 37.70
C GLU A 192 -36.83 0.37 38.56
N MET A 193 -37.41 -0.73 39.05
CA MET A 193 -38.53 -0.70 39.99
C MET A 193 -38.16 0.00 41.30
N LEU A 194 -36.93 -0.17 41.78
CA LEU A 194 -36.41 0.49 42.97
C LEU A 194 -36.03 1.97 42.74
N GLY A 195 -36.36 2.56 41.58
CA GLY A 195 -36.10 3.97 41.26
C GLY A 195 -34.61 4.30 41.05
N HIS A 196 -33.74 3.30 40.94
CA HIS A 196 -32.32 3.51 40.77
C HIS A 196 -31.98 3.83 39.31
N ARG A 197 -31.03 4.76 39.11
CA ARG A 197 -30.56 5.12 37.76
C ARG A 197 -29.85 3.94 37.08
N TRP A 198 -30.14 3.74 35.80
CA TRP A 198 -29.56 2.67 34.96
C TRP A 198 -28.02 2.69 34.92
N LEU A 199 -27.42 3.86 35.15
CA LEU A 199 -25.98 4.08 35.17
C LEU A 199 -25.25 3.18 36.19
N ILE A 200 -25.87 2.86 37.33
CA ILE A 200 -25.26 2.04 38.40
C ILE A 200 -24.90 0.63 37.90
N VAL A 201 -25.67 0.10 36.94
CA VAL A 201 -25.42 -1.22 36.33
C VAL A 201 -24.27 -1.16 35.32
N SER A 202 -24.01 0.01 34.74
CA SER A 202 -22.97 0.23 33.73
C SER A 202 -21.57 0.35 34.36
N PHE A 203 -21.43 1.07 35.47
CA PHE A 203 -20.12 1.41 36.06
C PHE A 203 -19.24 0.20 36.46
N LYS A 204 -19.83 -0.87 37.00
CA LYS A 204 -19.05 -2.01 37.51
C LYS A 204 -18.33 -2.79 36.40
N ASP A 205 -18.99 -2.97 35.25
CA ASP A 205 -18.37 -3.70 34.13
C ASP A 205 -17.36 -2.80 33.41
N SER A 206 -17.63 -1.49 33.27
CA SER A 206 -16.68 -0.51 32.71
C SER A 206 -15.35 -0.51 33.44
N PHE A 207 -15.35 -0.57 34.78
CA PHE A 207 -14.09 -0.58 35.56
C PHE A 207 -13.22 -1.81 35.25
N ILE A 208 -13.83 -2.98 35.06
CA ILE A 208 -13.08 -4.22 34.79
C ILE A 208 -12.52 -4.19 33.37
N ASP A 209 -13.32 -3.76 32.39
CA ASP A 209 -12.86 -3.67 30.99
C ASP A 209 -11.76 -2.59 30.85
N SER A 210 -11.89 -1.49 31.60
CA SER A 210 -10.87 -0.45 31.75
C SER A 210 -9.57 -1.01 32.34
N ALA A 211 -9.64 -1.81 33.42
CA ALA A 211 -8.45 -2.42 34.02
C ALA A 211 -7.75 -3.41 33.07
N ILE A 212 -8.52 -4.20 32.32
CA ILE A 212 -7.98 -5.11 31.29
C ILE A 212 -7.28 -4.30 30.19
N PHE A 213 -7.91 -3.23 29.70
CA PHE A 213 -7.31 -2.35 28.69
C PHE A 213 -6.01 -1.72 29.17
N THR A 214 -5.97 -1.20 30.41
CA THR A 214 -4.74 -0.66 31.01
C THR A 214 -3.63 -1.70 31.08
N LEU A 215 -3.93 -2.93 31.52
CA LEU A 215 -2.94 -4.00 31.60
C LEU A 215 -2.33 -4.32 30.23
N LEU A 216 -3.17 -4.43 29.19
CA LEU A 216 -2.72 -4.69 27.82
C LEU A 216 -1.91 -3.50 27.27
N MET A 217 -2.34 -2.27 27.51
CA MET A 217 -1.61 -1.06 27.11
C MET A 217 -0.22 -0.99 27.74
N VAL A 218 -0.09 -1.33 29.03
CA VAL A 218 1.21 -1.34 29.72
C VAL A 218 2.13 -2.39 29.11
N ALA A 219 1.62 -3.59 28.82
CA ALA A 219 2.39 -4.65 28.17
C ALA A 219 2.91 -4.23 26.78
N PHE A 220 2.06 -3.60 25.95
CA PHE A 220 2.48 -3.08 24.64
C PHE A 220 3.45 -1.91 24.74
N SER A 221 3.24 -0.98 25.68
CA SER A 221 4.16 0.15 25.91
C SER A 221 5.54 -0.32 26.37
N TRP A 222 5.62 -1.45 27.09
CA TRP A 222 6.89 -2.09 27.42
C TRP A 222 7.54 -2.71 26.18
N TRP A 223 6.77 -3.43 25.37
CA TRP A 223 7.30 -4.14 24.18
C TRP A 223 7.74 -3.19 23.05
N PHE A 224 7.09 -2.03 22.93
CA PHE A 224 7.37 -1.00 21.92
C PHE A 224 7.62 0.37 22.56
N PRO A 225 8.75 0.55 23.27
CA PRO A 225 9.05 1.78 24.00
C PRO A 225 9.13 3.02 23.09
N GLN A 226 9.52 2.86 21.82
CA GLN A 226 9.58 3.93 20.83
C GLN A 226 8.21 4.49 20.42
N LEU A 227 7.10 3.79 20.70
CA LEU A 227 5.75 4.20 20.33
C LEU A 227 4.97 4.88 21.46
N GLN A 228 5.65 5.29 22.54
CA GLN A 228 5.00 5.92 23.70
C GLN A 228 4.20 7.18 23.33
N PHE A 229 4.67 7.97 22.37
CA PHE A 229 3.96 9.17 21.90
C PHE A 229 2.60 8.83 21.30
N LEU A 230 2.45 7.67 20.64
CA LEU A 230 1.17 7.17 20.11
C LEU A 230 0.28 6.58 21.19
N TYR A 231 0.87 5.84 22.14
CA TYR A 231 0.08 5.17 23.18
C TYR A 231 -0.57 6.12 24.18
N ARG A 232 0.00 7.31 24.43
CA ARG A 232 -0.59 8.34 25.31
C ARG A 232 -2.00 8.80 24.89
N PRO A 233 -2.23 9.30 23.67
CA PRO A 233 -3.58 9.67 23.22
C PRO A 233 -4.51 8.45 23.10
N ILE A 234 -3.99 7.29 22.71
CA ILE A 234 -4.76 6.04 22.64
C ILE A 234 -5.26 5.60 24.01
N PHE A 235 -4.45 5.78 25.07
CA PHE A 235 -4.84 5.45 26.43
C PHE A 235 -6.09 6.24 26.85
N LEU A 236 -6.05 7.56 26.68
CA LEU A 236 -7.18 8.45 27.00
C LEU A 236 -8.40 8.15 26.14
N GLY A 237 -8.22 8.06 24.82
CA GLY A 237 -9.30 7.78 23.88
C GLY A 237 -9.92 6.39 24.07
N GLY A 238 -9.10 5.38 24.38
CA GLY A 238 -9.54 4.01 24.63
C GLY A 238 -10.41 3.88 25.87
N HIS A 239 -10.02 4.52 26.98
CA HIS A 239 -10.86 4.58 28.17
C HIS A 239 -12.20 5.27 27.88
N LEU A 240 -12.17 6.44 27.22
CA LEU A 240 -13.39 7.16 26.84
C LEU A 240 -14.31 6.29 25.96
N MET A 241 -13.75 5.57 24.98
CA MET A 241 -14.51 4.67 24.11
C MET A 241 -15.16 3.51 24.89
N ILE A 242 -14.45 2.90 25.85
CA ILE A 242 -15.00 1.84 26.72
C ILE A 242 -16.20 2.38 27.51
N TRP A 243 -16.09 3.59 28.08
CA TRP A 243 -17.18 4.25 28.80
C TRP A 243 -18.38 4.50 27.89
N ILE A 244 -18.16 5.10 26.71
CA ILE A 244 -19.22 5.36 25.72
C ILE A 244 -19.91 4.06 25.31
N LEU A 245 -19.15 3.01 25.00
CA LEU A 245 -19.68 1.72 24.59
C LEU A 245 -20.57 1.08 25.67
N GLN A 246 -20.12 1.11 26.93
CA GLN A 246 -20.89 0.57 28.06
C GLN A 246 -22.16 1.37 28.34
N LEU A 247 -22.09 2.70 28.23
CA LEU A 247 -23.25 3.59 28.39
C LEU A 247 -24.26 3.37 27.27
N PHE A 248 -23.80 3.37 26.01
CA PHE A 248 -24.64 3.21 24.84
C PHE A 248 -25.39 1.87 24.86
N THR A 249 -24.68 0.75 25.04
CA THR A 249 -25.31 -0.59 25.06
C THR A 249 -26.26 -0.79 26.23
N SER A 250 -25.94 -0.23 27.40
CA SER A 250 -26.83 -0.31 28.57
C SER A 250 -28.06 0.57 28.39
N GLY A 251 -27.91 1.77 27.81
CA GLY A 251 -29.02 2.65 27.44
C GLY A 251 -30.01 1.98 26.48
N ILE A 252 -29.50 1.33 25.42
CA ILE A 252 -30.35 0.56 24.49
C ILE A 252 -31.17 -0.51 25.24
N ILE A 253 -30.52 -1.36 26.05
CA ILE A 253 -31.25 -2.45 26.73
C ILE A 253 -32.24 -1.91 27.76
N PHE A 254 -31.94 -0.79 28.41
CA PHE A 254 -32.81 -0.13 29.37
C PHE A 254 -34.05 0.48 28.70
N SER A 255 -33.89 1.13 27.55
CA SER A 255 -35.01 1.79 26.85
C SER A 255 -36.02 0.81 26.24
N PHE A 256 -35.66 -0.47 26.05
CA PHE A 256 -36.51 -1.42 25.33
C PHE A 256 -37.41 -2.29 26.23
N GLY A 257 -38.72 -2.05 26.14
CA GLY A 257 -39.80 -2.84 26.73
C GLY A 257 -40.25 -2.36 28.12
N THR A 258 -41.36 -2.89 28.62
CA THR A 258 -41.97 -2.43 29.88
C THR A 258 -41.22 -2.94 31.11
N ILE A 259 -41.39 -2.26 32.25
CA ILE A 259 -40.86 -2.71 33.55
C ILE A 259 -41.33 -4.14 33.86
N SER A 260 -42.60 -4.46 33.57
CA SER A 260 -43.18 -5.80 33.76
C SER A 260 -42.44 -6.87 32.94
N ASP A 261 -42.12 -6.58 31.68
CA ASP A 261 -41.34 -7.50 30.84
C ASP A 261 -39.90 -7.68 31.34
N LYS A 262 -39.30 -6.62 31.88
CA LYS A 262 -37.95 -6.65 32.45
C LYS A 262 -37.88 -7.49 33.72
N ILE A 263 -38.82 -7.32 34.65
CA ILE A 263 -38.93 -8.13 35.89
C ILE A 263 -39.16 -9.60 35.57
N LYS A 264 -39.98 -9.91 34.56
CA LYS A 264 -40.19 -11.28 34.06
C LYS A 264 -38.97 -11.84 33.31
N GLY A 265 -37.91 -11.07 33.14
CA GLY A 265 -36.68 -11.48 32.45
C GLY A 265 -36.85 -11.73 30.95
N ARG A 266 -37.93 -11.21 30.33
CA ARG A 266 -38.22 -11.42 28.90
C ARG A 266 -37.22 -10.65 28.06
N LYS A 267 -36.34 -11.36 27.35
CA LYS A 267 -35.30 -10.74 26.50
C LYS A 267 -35.93 -10.05 25.28
N PRO A 268 -35.35 -8.93 24.80
CA PRO A 268 -35.86 -8.21 23.65
C PRO A 268 -35.43 -8.90 22.34
N TYR A 269 -35.94 -10.11 22.09
CA TYR A 269 -35.50 -10.95 20.99
C TYR A 269 -35.67 -10.30 19.60
N ARG A 270 -36.71 -9.48 19.40
CA ARG A 270 -36.91 -8.73 18.15
C ARG A 270 -35.81 -7.71 17.89
N LEU A 271 -35.44 -6.92 18.90
CA LEU A 271 -34.34 -5.96 18.79
C LEU A 271 -33.01 -6.68 18.50
N LEU A 272 -32.70 -7.73 19.28
CA LEU A 272 -31.48 -8.51 19.10
C LEU A 272 -31.44 -9.15 17.70
N PHE A 273 -32.58 -9.57 17.17
CA PHE A 273 -32.67 -10.11 15.81
C PHE A 273 -32.37 -9.03 14.76
N SER A 274 -32.98 -7.84 14.86
CA SER A 274 -32.74 -6.73 13.92
C SER A 274 -31.29 -6.24 13.94
N LEU A 275 -30.67 -6.13 15.13
CA LEU A 275 -29.26 -5.72 15.25
C LEU A 275 -28.31 -6.77 14.68
N ASN A 276 -28.61 -8.04 14.88
CA ASN A 276 -27.82 -9.14 14.33
C ASN A 276 -27.96 -9.23 12.80
N LEU A 277 -29.13 -8.87 12.26
CA LEU A 277 -29.36 -8.75 10.82
C LEU A 277 -28.58 -7.58 10.20
N LEU A 278 -28.52 -6.42 10.88
CA LEU A 278 -27.69 -5.30 10.46
C LEU A 278 -26.21 -5.70 10.44
N LEU A 279 -25.74 -6.38 11.49
CA LEU A 279 -24.36 -6.86 11.52
C LEU A 279 -24.08 -7.87 10.41
N LYS A 280 -25.05 -8.73 10.10
CA LYS A 280 -24.92 -9.65 8.96
C LYS A 280 -24.67 -8.92 7.65
N ILE A 281 -25.41 -7.84 7.38
CA ILE A 281 -25.23 -7.03 6.16
C ILE A 281 -23.78 -6.51 6.09
N ILE A 282 -23.29 -5.94 7.21
CA ILE A 282 -21.90 -5.47 7.32
C ILE A 282 -20.91 -6.60 7.02
N ILE A 283 -21.06 -7.76 7.67
CA ILE A 283 -20.15 -8.88 7.48
C ILE A 283 -20.21 -9.43 6.05
N PHE A 284 -21.39 -9.54 5.45
CA PHE A 284 -21.54 -9.98 4.07
C PHE A 284 -20.76 -9.08 3.10
N THR A 285 -20.82 -7.77 3.30
CA THR A 285 -20.00 -6.80 2.54
C THR A 285 -18.52 -7.03 2.78
N PHE A 286 -18.07 -7.16 4.04
CA PHE A 286 -16.66 -7.41 4.35
C PHE A 286 -16.14 -8.73 3.75
N VAL A 287 -16.90 -9.82 3.82
CA VAL A 287 -16.52 -11.09 3.18
C VAL A 287 -16.32 -10.91 1.68
N THR A 288 -17.23 -10.18 1.03
CA THR A 288 -17.15 -9.94 -0.42
C THR A 288 -15.91 -9.13 -0.79
N VAL A 289 -15.65 -8.03 -0.08
CA VAL A 289 -14.46 -7.19 -0.29
C VAL A 289 -13.19 -8.01 -0.06
N GLN A 290 -13.07 -8.73 1.05
CA GLN A 290 -11.88 -9.52 1.36
C GLN A 290 -11.66 -10.69 0.40
N ALA A 291 -12.73 -11.34 -0.07
CA ALA A 291 -12.63 -12.37 -1.09
C ALA A 291 -12.15 -11.79 -2.44
N SER A 292 -12.60 -10.59 -2.81
CA SER A 292 -12.09 -9.90 -4.00
C SER A 292 -10.62 -9.50 -3.84
N THR A 293 -10.24 -8.92 -2.70
CA THR A 293 -8.84 -8.57 -2.42
C THR A 293 -7.95 -9.81 -2.50
N LEU A 294 -8.39 -10.93 -1.94
CA LEU A 294 -7.68 -12.20 -2.04
C LEU A 294 -7.52 -12.66 -3.49
N SER A 295 -8.57 -12.56 -4.30
CA SER A 295 -8.53 -12.90 -5.73
C SER A 295 -7.49 -12.07 -6.48
N ASN A 296 -7.45 -10.75 -6.24
CA ASN A 296 -6.47 -9.87 -6.86
C ASN A 296 -5.05 -10.23 -6.43
N LYS A 297 -4.82 -10.50 -5.14
CA LYS A 297 -3.50 -10.93 -4.64
C LYS A 297 -3.05 -12.27 -5.20
N VAL A 298 -3.97 -13.19 -5.50
CA VAL A 298 -3.64 -14.44 -6.22
C VAL A 298 -3.16 -14.15 -7.64
N MET A 299 -3.81 -13.23 -8.35
CA MET A 299 -3.39 -12.83 -9.70
C MET A 299 -2.02 -12.15 -9.67
N GLU A 300 -1.85 -11.15 -8.80
CA GLU A 300 -0.59 -10.42 -8.61
C GLU A 300 0.57 -11.36 -8.23
N THR A 301 0.33 -12.34 -7.34
CA THR A 301 1.34 -13.35 -7.00
C THR A 301 1.75 -14.17 -8.22
N ARG A 302 0.80 -14.58 -9.06
CA ARG A 302 1.09 -15.36 -10.27
C ARG A 302 1.89 -14.55 -11.29
N GLU A 303 1.54 -13.29 -11.48
CA GLU A 303 2.25 -12.37 -12.38
C GLU A 303 3.69 -12.16 -11.92
N LEU A 304 3.92 -11.86 -10.63
CA LEU A 304 5.26 -11.71 -10.06
C LEU A 304 6.07 -13.01 -10.07
N GLU A 305 5.44 -14.17 -9.83
CA GLU A 305 6.12 -15.47 -9.95
C GLU A 305 6.54 -15.76 -11.39
N GLN A 306 5.69 -15.44 -12.37
CA GLN A 306 6.04 -15.55 -13.79
C GLN A 306 7.16 -14.59 -14.16
N GLN A 307 7.10 -13.34 -13.72
CA GLN A 307 8.14 -12.34 -13.92
C GLN A 307 9.47 -12.82 -13.36
N LEU A 308 9.51 -13.19 -12.07
CA LEU A 308 10.73 -13.67 -11.41
C LEU A 308 11.30 -14.91 -12.10
N SER A 309 10.45 -15.84 -12.56
CA SER A 309 10.87 -17.02 -13.31
C SER A 309 11.60 -16.67 -14.61
N GLN A 310 11.14 -15.64 -15.32
CA GLN A 310 11.79 -15.17 -16.54
C GLN A 310 13.09 -14.43 -16.24
N TRP A 311 13.06 -13.51 -15.28
CA TRP A 311 14.26 -12.83 -14.81
C TRP A 311 15.34 -13.81 -14.33
N THR A 312 14.96 -14.92 -13.68
CA THR A 312 15.91 -15.95 -13.23
C THR A 312 16.64 -16.65 -14.39
N ARG A 313 16.08 -16.64 -15.61
CA ARG A 313 16.69 -17.28 -16.80
C ARG A 313 17.71 -16.41 -17.52
N ILE A 314 17.67 -15.10 -17.28
CA ILE A 314 18.56 -14.12 -17.90
C ILE A 314 19.64 -13.67 -16.89
N PRO A 315 20.70 -12.98 -17.35
CA PRO A 315 21.71 -12.42 -16.46
C PRO A 315 21.14 -11.47 -15.40
N ASP A 316 21.93 -11.19 -14.36
CA ASP A 316 21.55 -10.21 -13.35
C ASP A 316 21.65 -8.79 -13.92
N TYR A 317 20.60 -8.00 -13.68
CA TYR A 317 20.53 -6.60 -14.07
C TYR A 317 20.24 -5.73 -12.86
N TYR A 318 20.70 -4.49 -12.92
CA TYR A 318 20.67 -3.52 -11.84
C TYR A 318 20.13 -2.19 -12.34
N GLN A 319 19.19 -1.63 -11.60
CA GLN A 319 18.75 -0.25 -11.79
C GLN A 319 19.65 0.66 -10.95
N LEU A 320 20.17 1.72 -11.56
CA LEU A 320 20.88 2.78 -10.85
C LEU A 320 19.87 3.86 -10.42
N ALA A 321 19.70 4.02 -9.12
CA ALA A 321 18.66 4.87 -8.56
C ALA A 321 19.22 6.22 -8.09
N PHE A 322 18.59 7.30 -8.55
CA PHE A 322 19.08 8.67 -8.35
C PHE A 322 18.71 9.21 -6.98
N SER A 323 19.69 9.82 -6.32
CA SER A 323 19.43 10.61 -5.12
C SER A 323 18.43 11.72 -5.45
N ARG A 324 17.59 12.09 -4.47
CA ARG A 324 16.62 13.19 -4.59
C ARG A 324 17.27 14.52 -5.00
N ASP A 325 18.54 14.66 -4.64
CA ASP A 325 19.37 15.86 -4.70
C ASP A 325 20.44 15.75 -5.80
N THR A 326 20.19 14.93 -6.81
CA THR A 326 21.16 14.66 -7.89
C THR A 326 21.50 15.92 -8.69
N SER A 327 22.79 16.14 -8.92
CA SER A 327 23.30 17.24 -9.77
C SER A 327 23.11 16.96 -11.27
N LEU A 328 22.64 15.76 -11.60
CA LEU A 328 22.50 15.27 -12.97
C LEU A 328 21.13 15.59 -13.59
N LEU A 329 20.23 16.29 -12.91
CA LEU A 329 18.94 16.72 -13.48
C LEU A 329 19.01 18.17 -13.96
N VAL A 330 18.55 18.42 -15.18
CA VAL A 330 18.49 19.77 -15.76
C VAL A 330 17.15 20.42 -15.41
N ASP A 331 17.19 21.57 -14.71
CA ASP A 331 15.99 22.37 -14.45
C ASP A 331 15.46 23.01 -15.75
N PRO A 332 14.24 22.64 -16.21
CA PRO A 332 13.69 23.16 -17.44
C PRO A 332 13.42 24.67 -17.39
N ALA A 333 13.27 25.27 -16.20
CA ALA A 333 12.99 26.69 -16.03
C ALA A 333 14.23 27.61 -16.24
N LYS A 334 15.44 27.04 -16.32
CA LYS A 334 16.67 27.81 -16.55
C LYS A 334 16.81 28.26 -18.01
N SER A 335 17.62 29.30 -18.23
CA SER A 335 17.89 29.84 -19.57
C SER A 335 18.58 28.82 -20.48
N LYS A 336 18.40 28.98 -21.81
CA LYS A 336 18.96 28.09 -22.84
C LYS A 336 20.46 27.85 -22.67
N ASP A 337 21.24 28.90 -22.38
CA ASP A 337 22.70 28.80 -22.21
C ASP A 337 23.12 28.03 -20.95
N VAL A 338 22.35 28.16 -19.86
CA VAL A 338 22.62 27.42 -18.62
C VAL A 338 22.30 25.94 -18.81
N ARG A 339 21.21 25.63 -19.51
CA ARG A 339 20.86 24.23 -19.86
C ARG A 339 21.93 23.59 -20.74
N LYS A 340 22.42 24.29 -21.77
CA LYS A 340 23.52 23.79 -22.62
C LYS A 340 24.80 23.48 -21.84
N LYS A 341 25.15 24.32 -20.87
CA LYS A 341 26.30 24.06 -19.99
C LYS A 341 26.08 22.86 -19.07
N ALA A 342 24.87 22.73 -18.51
CA ALA A 342 24.51 21.59 -17.68
C ALA A 342 24.51 20.27 -18.49
N GLN A 343 23.97 20.29 -19.71
CA GLN A 343 24.02 19.17 -20.65
C GLN A 343 25.47 18.75 -20.93
N ALA A 344 26.33 19.68 -21.34
CA ALA A 344 27.74 19.38 -21.61
C ALA A 344 28.45 18.74 -20.39
N LEU A 345 28.12 19.21 -19.17
CA LEU A 345 28.65 18.63 -17.93
C LEU A 345 28.14 17.20 -17.70
N ILE A 346 26.83 16.99 -17.79
CA ILE A 346 26.19 15.66 -17.68
C ILE A 346 26.80 14.70 -18.69
N ASN A 347 26.91 15.13 -19.95
CA ASN A 347 27.43 14.32 -21.04
C ASN A 347 28.89 13.93 -20.73
N SER A 348 29.71 14.87 -20.28
CA SER A 348 31.10 14.55 -19.88
C SER A 348 31.22 13.57 -18.70
N ARG A 349 30.25 13.57 -17.77
CA ARG A 349 30.29 12.75 -16.55
C ARG A 349 29.68 11.36 -16.74
N LEU A 350 28.58 11.25 -17.47
CA LEU A 350 27.83 10.00 -17.62
C LEU A 350 28.13 9.25 -18.91
N LEU A 351 28.60 9.92 -19.97
CA LEU A 351 28.89 9.23 -21.23
C LEU A 351 29.89 8.08 -21.05
N PRO A 352 31.00 8.24 -20.29
CA PRO A 352 31.93 7.14 -20.10
C PRO A 352 31.32 5.96 -19.32
N LEU A 353 30.33 6.20 -18.44
CA LEU A 353 29.60 5.14 -17.75
C LEU A 353 28.73 4.37 -18.73
N LEU A 354 27.99 5.07 -19.59
CA LEU A 354 27.12 4.47 -20.60
C LEU A 354 27.93 3.68 -21.62
N GLU A 355 29.04 4.22 -22.13
CA GLU A 355 29.94 3.51 -23.06
C GLU A 355 30.46 2.20 -22.44
N LYS A 356 30.96 2.26 -21.20
CA LYS A 356 31.41 1.07 -20.47
C LYS A 356 30.26 0.09 -20.19
N SER A 357 29.07 0.62 -19.88
CA SER A 357 27.87 -0.17 -19.62
C SER A 357 27.44 -0.93 -20.87
N GLU A 358 27.33 -0.29 -22.02
CA GLU A 358 26.97 -0.95 -23.29
C GLU A 358 27.97 -2.05 -23.66
N GLN A 359 29.28 -1.81 -23.47
CA GLN A 359 30.32 -2.84 -23.67
C GLN A 359 30.19 -4.02 -22.70
N SER A 360 29.74 -3.76 -21.46
CA SER A 360 29.50 -4.79 -20.44
C SER A 360 28.15 -5.50 -20.59
N GLY A 361 27.34 -5.10 -21.57
CA GLY A 361 26.03 -5.68 -21.88
C GLY A 361 24.84 -4.99 -21.18
N GLY A 362 24.94 -3.69 -20.94
CA GLY A 362 23.82 -2.85 -20.50
C GLY A 362 22.68 -2.84 -21.52
N ILE A 363 21.45 -2.80 -21.02
CA ILE A 363 20.24 -2.84 -21.84
C ILE A 363 19.48 -1.53 -21.67
N PHE A 364 19.16 -0.90 -22.79
CA PHE A 364 18.15 0.15 -22.85
C PHE A 364 16.92 -0.42 -23.55
N LEU A 365 15.79 -0.44 -22.85
CA LEU A 365 14.52 -0.82 -23.44
C LEU A 365 13.38 -0.06 -22.76
N ARG A 366 12.77 0.85 -23.51
CA ARG A 366 11.66 1.67 -23.06
C ARG A 366 10.42 1.36 -23.87
N ASP A 367 9.33 1.07 -23.18
CA ASP A 367 8.01 1.06 -23.80
C ASP A 367 7.51 2.50 -23.93
N ASN A 368 7.21 2.92 -25.16
CA ASN A 368 6.78 4.29 -25.41
C ASN A 368 5.28 4.43 -25.15
N GLU A 369 4.91 4.70 -23.90
CA GLU A 369 3.51 4.96 -23.53
C GLU A 369 2.93 6.20 -24.24
N LEU A 370 3.76 7.18 -24.65
CA LEU A 370 3.30 8.34 -25.41
C LEU A 370 2.85 7.95 -26.83
N GLY A 371 3.43 6.90 -27.40
CA GLY A 371 2.99 6.30 -28.67
C GLY A 371 1.54 5.79 -28.60
N HIS A 372 1.06 5.33 -27.44
CA HIS A 372 -0.35 4.95 -27.24
C HIS A 372 -1.32 6.15 -27.31
N SER A 373 -0.82 7.36 -27.09
CA SER A 373 -1.60 8.60 -27.25
C SER A 373 -1.44 9.25 -28.63
N SER A 374 -0.54 8.74 -29.48
CA SER A 374 -0.36 9.23 -30.84
C SER A 374 -1.62 8.95 -31.68
N PRO A 375 -2.24 9.97 -32.30
CA PRO A 375 -3.40 9.77 -33.17
C PRO A 375 -3.11 8.85 -34.36
N THR A 376 -1.84 8.74 -34.77
CA THR A 376 -1.38 7.91 -35.91
C THR A 376 -1.29 6.43 -35.54
N LEU A 377 -0.72 6.11 -34.38
CA LEU A 377 -0.57 4.73 -33.90
C LEU A 377 -1.86 4.11 -33.34
N ASN A 378 -2.85 4.92 -32.92
CA ASN A 378 -4.15 4.42 -32.46
C ASN A 378 -4.92 3.57 -33.51
N TYR A 379 -4.58 3.67 -34.80
CA TYR A 379 -5.16 2.85 -35.88
C TYR A 379 -4.44 1.51 -36.10
N ILE A 380 -3.26 1.36 -35.52
CA ILE A 380 -2.52 0.10 -35.44
C ILE A 380 -3.01 -0.53 -34.13
N GLU A 381 -3.54 -1.76 -34.15
CA GLU A 381 -3.99 -2.43 -32.93
C GLU A 381 -2.93 -2.26 -31.84
N ASN A 382 -3.38 -1.77 -30.68
CA ASN A 382 -2.68 -1.18 -29.55
C ASN A 382 -1.40 -1.93 -29.10
N ASP A 383 -0.37 -1.91 -29.94
CA ASP A 383 0.82 -2.74 -29.83
C ASP A 383 2.01 -1.90 -29.39
N ALA A 384 2.86 -2.51 -28.58
CA ALA A 384 4.00 -1.87 -27.96
C ALA A 384 4.98 -1.28 -29.01
N PHE A 385 5.33 -0.02 -28.83
CA PHE A 385 6.33 0.70 -29.62
C PHE A 385 7.54 0.93 -28.70
N TRP A 386 8.63 0.24 -28.99
CA TRP A 386 9.80 0.21 -28.12
C TRP A 386 10.93 1.05 -28.68
N LEU A 387 11.61 1.73 -27.79
CA LEU A 387 12.90 2.33 -28.06
C LEU A 387 13.97 1.53 -27.32
N SER A 388 15.06 1.21 -28.00
CA SER A 388 16.05 0.27 -27.50
C SER A 388 17.45 0.61 -27.94
N ASN A 389 18.46 0.10 -27.21
CA ASN A 389 19.82 0.06 -27.75
C ASN A 389 20.04 -1.18 -28.62
N HIS A 390 21.06 -1.15 -29.47
CA HIS A 390 21.41 -2.27 -30.36
C HIS A 390 21.63 -3.59 -29.60
N HIS A 391 22.23 -3.50 -28.39
CA HIS A 391 22.48 -4.67 -27.55
C HIS A 391 21.18 -5.33 -27.06
N ALA A 392 20.13 -4.57 -26.75
CA ALA A 392 18.84 -5.13 -26.38
C ALA A 392 18.24 -6.00 -27.48
N VAL A 393 18.36 -5.59 -28.75
CA VAL A 393 17.89 -6.40 -29.91
C VAL A 393 18.61 -7.74 -29.97
N GLN A 394 19.92 -7.76 -29.70
CA GLN A 394 20.72 -8.98 -29.67
C GLN A 394 20.30 -9.92 -28.51
N GLU A 395 20.14 -9.39 -27.29
CA GLU A 395 19.75 -10.18 -26.12
C GLU A 395 18.29 -10.70 -26.21
N LEU A 396 17.42 -9.98 -26.93
CA LEU A 396 16.06 -10.42 -27.23
C LEU A 396 16.00 -11.55 -28.27
N ALA A 397 17.11 -11.83 -28.96
CA ALA A 397 17.20 -12.83 -30.04
C ALA A 397 16.07 -12.69 -31.08
N ILE A 398 15.79 -11.46 -31.48
CA ILE A 398 14.70 -11.11 -32.40
C ILE A 398 14.91 -11.82 -33.73
N LYS A 399 13.84 -12.36 -34.32
CA LYS A 399 13.90 -13.03 -35.62
C LYS A 399 13.48 -12.10 -36.75
N ASP A 400 14.24 -12.13 -37.85
CA ASP A 400 13.89 -11.49 -39.12
C ASP A 400 12.69 -12.18 -39.79
N ALA A 401 12.25 -11.68 -40.94
CA ALA A 401 11.13 -12.23 -41.70
C ALA A 401 11.36 -13.70 -42.12
N GLU A 402 12.62 -14.11 -42.29
CA GLU A 402 13.07 -15.44 -42.66
C GLU A 402 13.21 -16.39 -41.44
N GLY A 403 13.05 -15.88 -40.22
CA GLY A 403 13.13 -16.64 -38.97
C GLY A 403 14.55 -16.82 -38.42
N GLN A 404 15.55 -16.13 -38.98
CA GLN A 404 16.92 -16.09 -38.48
C GLN A 404 17.05 -15.00 -37.42
N SER A 405 17.93 -15.21 -36.44
CA SER A 405 18.11 -14.24 -35.35
C SER A 405 19.01 -13.08 -35.77
N ILE A 406 18.57 -11.87 -35.45
CA ILE A 406 19.31 -10.62 -35.69
C ILE A 406 20.36 -10.48 -34.59
N HIS A 407 21.58 -10.91 -34.88
CA HIS A 407 22.65 -11.01 -33.87
C HIS A 407 23.47 -9.75 -33.66
N SER A 408 23.52 -8.85 -34.64
CA SER A 408 24.31 -7.61 -34.56
C SER A 408 23.75 -6.55 -35.50
N LEU A 409 23.65 -5.33 -35.00
CA LEU A 409 23.31 -4.14 -35.77
C LEU A 409 24.57 -3.26 -35.88
N ASP A 410 24.73 -2.53 -36.99
CA ASP A 410 25.86 -1.63 -37.20
C ASP A 410 25.61 -0.31 -36.47
N ASP A 411 26.53 0.09 -35.59
CA ASP A 411 26.40 1.29 -34.76
C ASP A 411 26.33 2.60 -35.56
N SER A 412 26.59 2.58 -36.87
CA SER A 412 26.50 3.73 -37.76
C SER A 412 25.08 4.04 -38.25
N PHE A 413 24.10 3.17 -37.98
CA PHE A 413 22.73 3.30 -38.50
C PHE A 413 21.69 3.17 -37.40
N PHE A 414 20.59 3.91 -37.54
CA PHE A 414 19.37 3.61 -36.80
C PHE A 414 18.65 2.43 -37.45
N TYR A 415 17.99 1.60 -36.65
CA TYR A 415 17.20 0.48 -37.16
C TYR A 415 15.75 0.56 -36.69
N LEU A 416 14.83 0.36 -37.62
CA LEU A 416 13.40 0.22 -37.33
C LEU A 416 12.95 -1.19 -37.68
N LEU A 417 12.63 -1.97 -36.65
CA LEU A 417 12.19 -3.36 -36.75
C LEU A 417 10.66 -3.39 -36.76
N ILE A 418 10.07 -3.75 -37.91
CA ILE A 418 8.62 -3.79 -38.12
C ILE A 418 8.16 -5.24 -38.30
N PRO A 419 7.23 -5.73 -37.47
CA PRO A 419 6.61 -7.04 -37.68
C PRO A 419 5.95 -7.17 -39.06
N GLU A 420 6.11 -8.30 -39.73
CA GLU A 420 5.52 -8.54 -41.07
C GLU A 420 3.99 -8.34 -41.11
N ASN A 421 3.28 -8.63 -40.01
CA ASN A 421 1.83 -8.39 -39.92
C ASN A 421 1.46 -6.89 -39.90
N LYS A 422 2.42 -5.98 -39.73
CA LYS A 422 2.25 -4.52 -39.72
C LYS A 422 2.84 -3.82 -40.93
N ARG A 423 3.33 -4.58 -41.91
CA ARG A 423 4.00 -4.04 -43.09
C ARG A 423 3.18 -3.00 -43.86
N MET A 424 1.84 -3.13 -43.86
CA MET A 424 0.93 -2.15 -44.48
C MET A 424 1.00 -0.74 -43.85
N TYR A 425 1.51 -0.61 -42.64
CA TYR A 425 1.62 0.65 -41.90
C TYR A 425 3.03 1.26 -41.90
N THR A 426 3.97 0.69 -42.68
CA THR A 426 5.39 1.05 -42.68
C THR A 426 5.62 2.57 -42.70
N GLU A 427 4.98 3.30 -43.62
CA GLU A 427 5.14 4.76 -43.76
C GLU A 427 4.77 5.54 -42.49
N MET A 428 3.67 5.16 -41.82
CA MET A 428 3.24 5.82 -40.58
C MET A 428 4.17 5.47 -39.41
N ILE A 429 4.66 4.24 -39.36
CA ILE A 429 5.61 3.79 -38.34
C ILE A 429 6.96 4.50 -38.49
N ILE A 430 7.42 4.69 -39.74
CA ILE A 430 8.64 5.46 -40.03
C ILE A 430 8.49 6.87 -39.48
N GLN A 431 7.40 7.59 -39.80
CA GLN A 431 7.20 8.96 -39.31
C GLN A 431 7.24 9.06 -37.78
N GLU A 432 6.63 8.12 -37.07
CA GLU A 432 6.68 8.10 -35.60
C GLU A 432 8.09 7.82 -35.08
N ALA A 433 8.82 6.86 -35.69
CA ALA A 433 10.20 6.57 -35.35
C ALA A 433 11.11 7.80 -35.56
N GLU A 434 10.92 8.54 -36.66
CA GLU A 434 11.68 9.75 -36.94
C GLU A 434 11.42 10.86 -35.90
N ASN A 435 10.18 11.01 -35.44
CA ASN A 435 9.83 11.96 -34.36
C ASN A 435 10.50 11.58 -33.03
N GLU A 436 10.53 10.29 -32.68
CA GLU A 436 11.19 9.81 -31.48
C GLU A 436 12.71 9.98 -31.57
N LEU A 437 13.33 9.66 -32.71
CA LEU A 437 14.76 9.88 -32.92
C LEU A 437 15.13 11.36 -32.83
N ASP A 438 14.32 12.24 -33.42
CA ASP A 438 14.48 13.70 -33.31
C ASP A 438 14.38 14.16 -31.86
N PHE A 439 13.43 13.62 -31.07
CA PHE A 439 13.33 13.94 -29.65
C PHE A 439 14.57 13.51 -28.86
N TYR A 440 15.15 12.34 -29.14
CA TYR A 440 16.35 11.88 -28.42
C TYR A 440 17.62 12.64 -28.84
N GLN A 441 17.73 13.06 -30.10
CA GLN A 441 18.86 13.89 -30.54
C GLN A 441 18.68 15.37 -30.19
N ASN A 442 17.46 15.90 -30.17
CA ASN A 442 17.16 17.34 -30.08
C ASN A 442 16.21 17.71 -28.93
N SER A 443 16.26 16.98 -27.81
CA SER A 443 15.29 17.06 -26.70
C SER A 443 14.95 18.47 -26.16
N PHE A 444 15.86 19.44 -26.29
CA PHE A 444 15.68 20.83 -25.84
C PHE A 444 15.79 21.89 -26.96
N GLU A 445 15.88 21.46 -28.22
CA GLU A 445 15.97 22.32 -29.40
C GLU A 445 14.73 22.18 -30.29
N TYR A 446 13.63 22.84 -29.89
CA TYR A 446 12.37 22.86 -30.65
C TYR A 446 12.43 23.55 -32.04
N GLU A 447 13.62 23.98 -32.48
CA GLU A 447 13.85 24.73 -33.71
C GLU A 447 14.40 23.84 -34.85
N THR A 448 15.07 22.74 -34.51
CA THR A 448 15.45 21.67 -35.43
C THR A 448 14.29 20.67 -35.55
N LYS A 449 14.03 20.17 -36.76
CA LYS A 449 12.88 19.28 -37.06
C LYS A 449 13.29 18.00 -37.79
N ALA A 450 14.56 17.64 -37.73
CA ALA A 450 15.06 16.46 -38.42
C ALA A 450 16.22 15.87 -37.64
N TYR A 451 16.09 14.59 -37.32
CA TYR A 451 17.18 13.77 -36.81
C TYR A 451 18.29 13.65 -37.88
N GLU A 452 19.53 13.50 -37.42
CA GLU A 452 20.72 13.30 -38.26
C GLU A 452 21.11 11.82 -38.24
N GLY A 453 21.10 11.18 -39.41
CA GLY A 453 21.50 9.77 -39.57
C GLY A 453 20.70 9.06 -40.65
N GLU A 454 21.01 7.79 -40.89
CA GLU A 454 20.27 6.94 -41.83
C GLU A 454 19.47 5.88 -41.05
N LEU A 455 18.17 5.81 -41.32
CA LEU A 455 17.23 4.84 -40.73
C LEU A 455 17.05 3.63 -41.66
N LYS A 456 17.42 2.44 -41.18
CA LYS A 456 17.25 1.17 -41.89
C LYS A 456 16.03 0.42 -41.37
N VAL A 457 15.09 0.15 -42.27
CA VAL A 457 13.89 -0.64 -41.94
C VAL A 457 14.16 -2.13 -42.16
N LEU A 458 13.94 -2.92 -41.13
CA LEU A 458 14.02 -4.38 -41.15
C LEU A 458 12.66 -4.98 -40.79
N TYR A 459 12.29 -6.06 -41.46
CA TYR A 459 11.05 -6.77 -41.15
C TYR A 459 11.32 -7.95 -40.23
N THR A 460 10.49 -8.12 -39.21
CA THR A 460 10.58 -9.22 -38.23
C THR A 460 9.46 -10.23 -38.44
N GLN A 461 9.70 -11.49 -38.07
CA GLN A 461 8.70 -12.55 -38.17
C GLN A 461 7.41 -12.17 -37.41
N ALA A 462 6.26 -12.40 -38.02
CA ALA A 462 4.96 -12.20 -37.37
C ALA A 462 4.72 -13.22 -36.23
N ASN A 463 3.94 -12.81 -35.24
CA ASN A 463 3.54 -13.55 -34.03
C ASN A 463 4.69 -13.88 -33.07
N GLN A 464 5.72 -13.03 -33.01
CA GLN A 464 6.76 -13.12 -31.99
C GLN A 464 6.27 -12.52 -30.67
N VAL A 465 6.57 -13.20 -29.55
CA VAL A 465 6.32 -12.69 -28.20
C VAL A 465 7.67 -12.43 -27.56
N LEU A 466 7.94 -11.16 -27.25
CA LEU A 466 9.23 -10.72 -26.72
C LEU A 466 9.08 -10.28 -25.27
N PHE A 467 10.09 -10.59 -24.46
CA PHE A 467 10.20 -10.14 -23.07
C PHE A 467 10.66 -8.67 -23.06
N ASN A 468 10.02 -7.79 -22.30
CA ASN A 468 10.30 -6.35 -22.40
C ASN A 468 11.22 -5.80 -21.32
N TYR A 469 11.93 -6.66 -20.57
CA TYR A 469 12.85 -6.27 -19.49
C TYR A 469 12.24 -5.33 -18.44
N ASN A 470 10.91 -5.33 -18.34
CA ASN A 470 10.21 -4.54 -17.36
C ASN A 470 10.16 -5.28 -16.02
N PHE A 471 10.45 -4.54 -14.95
CA PHE A 471 10.37 -5.03 -13.58
C PHE A 471 9.43 -4.21 -12.70
N GLN A 472 8.78 -3.19 -13.27
CA GLN A 472 7.79 -2.40 -12.55
C GLN A 472 6.54 -3.22 -12.25
N PRO A 473 5.89 -3.03 -11.09
CA PRO A 473 4.66 -3.73 -10.75
C PRO A 473 3.52 -3.37 -11.72
N TYR A 474 2.68 -4.34 -12.09
CA TYR A 474 1.46 -4.19 -12.89
C TYR A 474 1.64 -3.90 -14.39
N GLU A 475 2.86 -3.76 -14.88
CA GLU A 475 3.14 -3.66 -16.31
C GLU A 475 3.28 -5.05 -16.94
N LYS A 476 2.89 -5.18 -18.22
CA LYS A 476 3.01 -6.46 -18.92
C LYS A 476 4.48 -6.78 -19.13
N ASN A 477 4.88 -8.01 -18.83
CA ASN A 477 6.27 -8.48 -19.04
C ASN A 477 6.58 -8.91 -20.48
N PHE A 478 5.54 -8.99 -21.32
CA PHE A 478 5.65 -9.50 -22.68
C PHE A 478 4.80 -8.67 -23.62
N SER A 479 5.34 -8.39 -24.80
CA SER A 479 4.60 -7.79 -25.90
C SER A 479 4.61 -8.72 -27.11
N SER A 480 3.46 -8.79 -27.76
CA SER A 480 3.30 -9.52 -29.02
C SER A 480 3.58 -8.57 -30.17
N ASN A 481 4.45 -8.95 -31.11
CA ASN A 481 4.81 -8.15 -32.28
C ASN A 481 5.14 -6.68 -31.98
N PRO A 482 6.08 -6.37 -31.05
CA PRO A 482 6.46 -4.99 -30.80
C PRO A 482 7.13 -4.39 -32.05
N ILE A 483 6.88 -3.11 -32.29
CA ILE A 483 7.70 -2.30 -33.20
C ILE A 483 8.89 -1.80 -32.39
N ILE A 484 10.11 -1.92 -32.94
CA ILE A 484 11.31 -1.57 -32.17
C ILE A 484 12.16 -0.59 -32.97
N VAL A 485 12.36 0.59 -32.41
CA VAL A 485 13.39 1.54 -32.84
C VAL A 485 14.65 1.21 -32.05
N SER A 486 15.73 0.92 -32.75
CA SER A 486 17.02 0.58 -32.17
C SER A 486 18.05 1.64 -32.57
N MET A 487 18.82 2.09 -31.58
CA MET A 487 19.82 3.13 -31.73
C MET A 487 21.09 2.79 -30.95
N SER A 488 22.21 3.37 -31.36
CA SER A 488 23.49 3.26 -30.66
C SER A 488 23.82 4.57 -29.95
N LEU A 489 24.59 4.50 -28.87
CA LEU A 489 25.01 5.69 -28.14
C LEU A 489 25.75 6.72 -29.03
N PRO A 490 26.66 6.34 -29.95
CA PRO A 490 27.33 7.28 -30.86
C PRO A 490 26.38 8.11 -31.74
N LEU A 491 25.20 7.58 -32.09
CA LEU A 491 24.22 8.28 -32.93
C LEU A 491 23.45 9.37 -32.16
N ILE A 492 23.42 9.30 -30.83
CA ILE A 492 22.70 10.25 -29.97
C ILE A 492 23.66 11.29 -29.37
N GLN A 493 24.96 10.99 -29.36
CA GLN A 493 25.97 11.91 -28.87
C GLN A 493 25.94 13.26 -29.61
N PRO A 494 26.14 14.39 -28.91
CA PRO A 494 26.49 14.47 -27.50
C PRO A 494 25.30 14.39 -26.53
N ASN A 495 24.05 14.39 -26.99
CA ASN A 495 22.85 14.73 -26.20
C ASN A 495 22.27 13.56 -25.38
N ILE A 496 23.09 12.98 -24.50
CA ILE A 496 22.70 11.82 -23.68
C ILE A 496 21.88 12.17 -22.42
N GLU A 497 21.63 13.46 -22.16
CA GLU A 497 20.94 13.87 -20.95
C GLU A 497 19.53 13.30 -20.82
N ILE A 498 18.87 13.00 -21.95
CA ILE A 498 17.53 12.42 -21.96
C ILE A 498 17.52 11.02 -21.34
N TRP A 499 18.64 10.28 -21.44
CA TRP A 499 18.79 8.96 -20.83
C TRP A 499 18.88 9.02 -19.29
N ILE A 500 19.10 10.18 -18.68
CA ILE A 500 19.07 10.30 -17.21
C ILE A 500 17.72 9.87 -16.66
N GLN A 501 16.64 10.31 -17.31
CA GLN A 501 15.29 9.92 -16.93
C GLN A 501 15.10 8.40 -17.10
N ASP A 502 15.69 7.82 -18.14
CA ASP A 502 15.62 6.39 -18.41
C ASP A 502 16.39 5.53 -17.40
N ILE A 503 17.60 5.97 -17.03
CA ILE A 503 18.38 5.37 -15.94
C ILE A 503 17.59 5.47 -14.64
N SER A 504 16.99 6.63 -14.35
CA SER A 504 16.25 6.86 -13.11
C SER A 504 14.99 6.00 -13.00
N ASN A 505 14.22 5.90 -14.09
CA ASN A 505 12.97 5.14 -14.11
C ASN A 505 13.19 3.63 -14.25
N GLY A 506 14.42 3.20 -14.54
CA GLY A 506 14.79 1.80 -14.69
C GLY A 506 14.50 1.21 -16.07
N THR A 507 14.34 2.03 -17.10
CA THR A 507 14.29 1.58 -18.51
C THR A 507 15.69 1.33 -19.07
N TYR A 508 16.72 1.96 -18.47
CA TYR A 508 18.13 1.57 -18.67
C TYR A 508 18.63 0.71 -17.50
N LEU A 509 19.18 -0.47 -17.83
CA LEU A 509 19.63 -1.48 -16.88
C LEU A 509 21.11 -1.80 -17.07
N PHE A 510 21.85 -1.83 -15.96
CA PHE A 510 23.27 -2.16 -15.92
C PHE A 510 23.47 -3.64 -15.64
N ARG A 511 24.45 -4.27 -16.28
CA ARG A 511 24.78 -5.69 -16.09
C ARG A 511 25.90 -5.92 -15.08
N ASP A 512 26.90 -5.04 -15.06
CA ASP A 512 28.04 -5.13 -14.14
C ASP A 512 27.92 -4.12 -12.99
N PRO A 513 27.48 -4.55 -11.79
CA PRO A 513 27.34 -3.64 -10.65
C PRO A 513 28.70 -3.15 -10.12
N GLN A 514 29.78 -3.93 -10.26
CA GLN A 514 31.10 -3.55 -9.77
C GLN A 514 31.68 -2.43 -10.63
N LEU A 515 31.49 -2.50 -11.95
CA LEU A 515 31.85 -1.45 -12.89
C LEU A 515 31.15 -0.14 -12.54
N VAL A 516 29.83 -0.18 -12.33
CA VAL A 516 29.05 1.03 -11.99
C VAL A 516 29.51 1.61 -10.66
N GLN A 517 29.73 0.78 -9.63
CA GLN A 517 30.22 1.22 -8.33
C GLN A 517 31.61 1.85 -8.40
N ALA A 518 32.54 1.20 -9.11
CA ALA A 518 33.89 1.72 -9.31
C ALA A 518 33.83 3.07 -10.02
N PHE A 519 33.01 3.19 -11.07
CA PHE A 519 32.83 4.43 -11.81
C PHE A 519 32.31 5.56 -10.93
N ILE A 520 31.25 5.30 -10.15
CA ILE A 520 30.64 6.30 -9.26
C ILE A 520 31.68 6.80 -8.24
N LYS A 521 32.47 5.89 -7.68
CA LYS A 521 33.51 6.22 -6.69
C LYS A 521 34.71 6.98 -7.29
N GLU A 522 35.21 6.52 -8.43
CA GLU A 522 36.34 7.15 -9.13
C GLU A 522 36.02 8.57 -9.61
N ASN A 523 34.75 8.85 -9.91
CA ASN A 523 34.29 10.14 -10.42
C ASN A 523 33.59 11.00 -9.36
N HIS A 524 33.63 10.60 -8.08
CA HIS A 524 33.04 11.35 -6.95
C HIS A 524 31.54 11.65 -7.10
N MET A 525 30.77 10.68 -7.60
CA MET A 525 29.32 10.78 -7.85
C MET A 525 28.46 10.04 -6.82
N GLU A 526 29.02 9.64 -5.68
CA GLU A 526 28.30 8.91 -4.61
C GLU A 526 27.10 9.70 -4.06
N HIS A 527 27.08 11.01 -4.29
CA HIS A 527 26.00 11.91 -3.90
C HIS A 527 24.84 11.91 -4.89
N ASP A 528 25.10 11.64 -6.16
CA ASP A 528 24.09 11.72 -7.23
C ASP A 528 23.18 10.48 -7.28
N PHE A 529 23.60 9.37 -6.64
CA PHE A 529 22.90 8.09 -6.64
C PHE A 529 22.72 7.53 -5.22
N TYR A 530 21.52 7.03 -4.88
CA TYR A 530 21.25 6.45 -3.55
C TYR A 530 21.34 4.93 -3.50
N GLY A 531 21.28 4.24 -4.65
CA GLY A 531 21.22 2.79 -4.69
C GLY A 531 21.50 2.16 -6.04
N LEU A 532 22.08 0.95 -6.00
CA LEU A 532 21.97 -0.02 -7.10
C LEU A 532 20.98 -1.09 -6.67
N ILE A 533 19.86 -1.15 -7.37
CA ILE A 533 18.77 -2.07 -7.04
C ILE A 533 18.89 -3.28 -7.97
N ALA A 534 19.19 -4.44 -7.41
CA ALA A 534 19.16 -5.69 -8.16
C ALA A 534 17.72 -6.00 -8.55
N VAL A 535 17.45 -6.09 -9.85
CA VAL A 535 16.08 -6.24 -10.38
C VAL A 535 15.40 -7.51 -9.85
N LYS A 536 16.12 -8.65 -9.85
CA LYS A 536 15.62 -9.93 -9.33
C LYS A 536 15.23 -9.84 -7.86
N GLU A 537 16.04 -9.16 -7.06
CA GLU A 537 15.80 -8.99 -5.64
C GLU A 537 14.61 -8.06 -5.39
N SER A 538 14.46 -6.98 -6.17
CA SER A 538 13.28 -6.09 -6.11
C SER A 538 11.97 -6.83 -6.40
N ILE A 539 11.96 -7.66 -7.46
CA ILE A 539 10.80 -8.50 -7.80
C ILE A 539 10.54 -9.54 -6.69
N ASN A 540 11.60 -10.17 -6.18
CA ASN A 540 11.49 -11.15 -5.09
C ASN A 540 10.95 -10.51 -3.79
N GLN A 541 11.43 -9.32 -3.43
CA GLN A 541 10.93 -8.56 -2.28
C GLN A 541 9.47 -8.17 -2.47
N SER A 542 9.09 -7.70 -3.65
CA SER A 542 7.70 -7.41 -4.01
C SER A 542 6.83 -8.68 -3.89
N LEU A 543 7.31 -9.81 -4.41
CA LEU A 543 6.63 -11.10 -4.31
C LEU A 543 6.46 -11.56 -2.85
N MET A 544 7.49 -11.41 -2.02
CA MET A 544 7.43 -11.72 -0.59
C MET A 544 6.43 -10.81 0.14
N GLY A 545 6.38 -9.53 -0.20
CA GLY A 545 5.40 -8.56 0.30
C GLY A 545 3.97 -8.98 -0.05
N VAL A 546 3.70 -9.23 -1.33
CA VAL A 546 2.39 -9.67 -1.83
C VAL A 546 1.99 -11.01 -1.21
N LYS A 547 2.91 -11.97 -1.06
CA LYS A 547 2.65 -13.25 -0.37
C LYS A 547 2.29 -13.05 1.10
N ARG A 548 2.98 -12.15 1.81
CA ARG A 548 2.64 -11.82 3.20
C ARG A 548 1.25 -11.23 3.29
N GLU A 549 0.90 -10.31 2.40
CA GLU A 549 -0.45 -9.73 2.33
C GLU A 549 -1.52 -10.77 1.95
N TYR A 550 -1.21 -11.70 1.05
CA TYR A 550 -2.06 -12.82 0.68
C TYR A 550 -2.42 -13.67 1.91
N TYR A 551 -1.42 -14.13 2.68
CA TYR A 551 -1.67 -14.94 3.88
C TYR A 551 -2.39 -14.16 4.98
N THR A 552 -2.11 -12.87 5.11
CA THR A 552 -2.81 -11.98 6.05
C THR A 552 -4.28 -11.85 5.65
N THR A 553 -4.57 -11.56 4.38
CA THR A 553 -5.92 -11.44 3.83
C THR A 553 -6.69 -12.76 3.95
N LEU A 554 -6.04 -13.89 3.67
CA LEU A 554 -6.63 -15.23 3.82
C LEU A 554 -7.03 -15.52 5.27
N SER A 555 -6.14 -15.23 6.22
CA SER A 555 -6.39 -15.42 7.65
C SER A 555 -7.57 -14.57 8.13
N ILE A 556 -7.64 -13.32 7.65
CA ILE A 556 -8.74 -12.40 7.96
C ILE A 556 -10.04 -12.93 7.35
N LEU A 557 -10.06 -13.30 6.08
CA LEU A 557 -11.25 -13.86 5.42
C LEU A 557 -11.79 -15.08 6.19
N PHE A 558 -10.91 -15.97 6.64
CA PHE A 558 -11.29 -17.13 7.44
C PHE A 558 -11.95 -16.73 8.78
N LEU A 559 -11.39 -15.76 9.50
CA LEU A 559 -11.96 -15.25 10.75
C LEU A 559 -13.34 -14.59 10.53
N ILE A 560 -13.49 -13.84 9.44
CA ILE A 560 -14.76 -13.21 9.08
C ILE A 560 -15.81 -14.26 8.72
N LEU A 561 -15.44 -15.31 7.98
CA LEU A 561 -16.33 -16.43 7.65
C LEU A 561 -16.80 -17.18 8.90
N ILE A 562 -15.91 -17.43 9.87
CA ILE A 562 -16.30 -17.97 11.17
C ILE A 562 -17.33 -17.07 11.85
N GLY A 563 -17.06 -15.77 11.86
CA GLY A 563 -17.96 -14.76 12.39
C GLY A 563 -19.34 -14.74 11.70
N PHE A 564 -19.35 -14.87 10.38
CA PHE A 564 -20.56 -14.98 9.57
C PHE A 564 -21.39 -16.21 9.96
N VAL A 565 -20.75 -17.37 10.12
CA VAL A 565 -21.41 -18.60 10.60
C VAL A 565 -21.99 -18.39 11.99
N PHE A 566 -21.26 -17.77 12.93
CA PHE A 566 -21.76 -17.49 14.27
C PHE A 566 -22.99 -16.59 14.25
N ILE A 567 -22.99 -15.50 13.48
CA ILE A 567 -24.15 -14.62 13.27
C ILE A 567 -25.34 -15.42 12.77
N GLN A 568 -25.12 -16.27 11.76
CA GLN A 568 -26.19 -17.05 11.16
C GLN A 568 -26.79 -18.06 12.14
N VAL A 569 -25.95 -18.71 12.97
CA VAL A 569 -26.39 -19.56 14.08
C VAL A 569 -27.23 -18.75 15.08
N TYR A 570 -26.77 -17.57 15.48
CA TYR A 570 -27.50 -16.72 16.44
C TYR A 570 -28.83 -16.21 15.88
N LEU A 571 -28.88 -15.79 14.61
CA LEU A 571 -30.12 -15.42 13.93
C LEU A 571 -31.12 -16.58 13.92
N SER A 572 -30.64 -17.80 13.63
CA SER A 572 -31.47 -19.01 13.62
C SER A 572 -32.03 -19.31 15.02
N LEU A 573 -31.18 -19.23 16.06
CA LEU A 573 -31.60 -19.42 17.46
C LEU A 573 -32.63 -18.38 17.91
N LEU A 574 -32.40 -17.11 17.60
CA LEU A 574 -33.32 -16.02 17.92
C LEU A 574 -34.67 -16.20 17.23
N TYR A 575 -34.66 -16.54 15.94
CA TYR A 575 -35.87 -16.80 15.17
C TYR A 575 -36.68 -17.97 15.71
N VAL A 576 -36.03 -19.10 16.05
CA VAL A 576 -36.70 -20.27 16.64
C VAL A 576 -37.28 -19.92 18.00
N GLU A 577 -36.54 -19.20 18.85
CA GLU A 577 -37.03 -18.80 20.18
C GLU A 577 -38.25 -17.87 20.09
N MET A 578 -38.23 -16.90 19.17
CA MET A 578 -39.34 -15.97 18.95
C MET A 578 -40.63 -16.68 18.48
N ASN A 579 -40.49 -17.77 17.72
CA ASN A 579 -41.61 -18.46 17.08
C ASN A 579 -41.87 -19.86 17.66
N LYS A 580 -41.25 -20.21 18.81
CA LYS A 580 -41.19 -21.58 19.31
C LYS A 580 -42.54 -22.30 19.38
N LYS A 581 -43.59 -21.64 19.89
CA LYS A 581 -44.94 -22.21 19.99
C LYS A 581 -45.54 -22.52 18.61
N LYS A 582 -45.42 -21.58 17.67
CA LYS A 582 -45.94 -21.72 16.30
C LYS A 582 -45.18 -22.79 15.51
N LEU A 583 -43.86 -22.86 15.69
CA LEU A 583 -43.01 -23.86 15.04
C LEU A 583 -43.28 -25.26 15.58
N PHE A 584 -43.46 -25.41 16.90
CA PHE A 584 -43.80 -26.67 17.54
C PHE A 584 -45.15 -27.24 17.06
N LEU A 585 -46.19 -26.39 16.96
CA LEU A 585 -47.49 -26.80 16.42
C LEU A 585 -47.38 -27.31 14.97
N LYS A 586 -46.64 -26.60 14.11
CA LYS A 586 -46.43 -27.02 12.72
C LYS A 586 -45.61 -28.30 12.60
N TYR A 587 -44.68 -28.53 13.54
CA TYR A 587 -43.89 -29.75 13.60
C TYR A 587 -44.77 -30.96 13.93
N ILE A 588 -45.62 -30.86 14.95
CA ILE A 588 -46.59 -31.92 15.30
C ILE A 588 -47.56 -32.19 14.14
N ALA A 589 -47.96 -31.13 13.42
CA ALA A 589 -48.80 -31.26 12.23
C ALA A 589 -48.11 -31.90 11.00
N GLY A 590 -46.87 -32.40 11.12
CA GLY A 590 -46.18 -33.14 10.07
C GLY A 590 -45.56 -32.30 8.96
N TRP A 591 -45.48 -30.97 9.10
CA TRP A 591 -44.93 -30.10 8.05
C TRP A 591 -43.42 -30.32 7.88
N ALA A 592 -42.91 -30.33 6.65
CA ALA A 592 -41.47 -30.44 6.38
C ALA A 592 -40.67 -29.19 6.83
N LEU A 593 -39.36 -29.34 7.09
CA LEU A 593 -38.48 -28.26 7.57
C LEU A 593 -38.56 -26.98 6.71
N LEU A 594 -38.46 -27.14 5.38
CA LEU A 594 -38.55 -26.04 4.41
C LEU A 594 -39.91 -25.32 4.48
N GLN A 595 -41.00 -26.06 4.61
CA GLN A 595 -42.35 -25.49 4.70
C GLN A 595 -42.57 -24.74 6.03
N ARG A 596 -41.97 -25.22 7.13
CA ARG A 596 -42.06 -24.55 8.45
C ARG A 596 -41.35 -23.20 8.44
N HIS A 597 -40.18 -23.13 7.80
CA HIS A 597 -39.27 -21.99 7.86
C HIS A 597 -39.23 -21.11 6.61
N HIS A 598 -40.06 -21.39 5.59
CA HIS A 598 -40.01 -20.69 4.29
C HIS A 598 -39.99 -19.15 4.40
N ARG A 599 -40.74 -18.56 5.34
CA ARG A 599 -40.79 -17.09 5.52
C ARG A 599 -39.46 -16.55 6.01
N TYR A 600 -38.81 -17.28 6.92
CA TYR A 600 -37.52 -16.91 7.46
C TYR A 600 -36.44 -16.99 6.38
N TYR A 601 -36.42 -18.08 5.59
CA TYR A 601 -35.48 -18.21 4.49
C TYR A 601 -35.65 -17.11 3.43
N LYS A 602 -36.90 -16.77 3.06
CA LYS A 602 -37.16 -15.66 2.13
C LYS A 602 -36.60 -14.34 2.65
N ILE A 603 -36.89 -13.96 3.89
CA ILE A 603 -36.40 -12.68 4.46
C ILE A 603 -34.88 -12.63 4.46
N ILE A 604 -34.23 -13.69 4.92
CA ILE A 604 -32.78 -13.72 5.07
C ILE A 604 -32.09 -13.67 3.70
N LEU A 605 -32.53 -14.49 2.74
CA LEU A 605 -31.96 -14.51 1.39
C LEU A 605 -32.26 -13.23 0.62
N THR A 606 -33.47 -12.67 0.70
CA THR A 606 -33.81 -11.42 0.02
C THR A 606 -32.87 -10.29 0.46
N ILE A 607 -32.57 -10.18 1.75
CA ILE A 607 -31.65 -9.16 2.24
C ILE A 607 -30.25 -9.36 1.67
N SER A 608 -29.71 -10.58 1.73
CA SER A 608 -28.38 -10.87 1.18
C SER A 608 -28.33 -10.66 -0.33
N THR A 609 -29.39 -10.99 -1.07
CA THR A 609 -29.48 -10.73 -2.52
C THR A 609 -29.53 -9.25 -2.83
N VAL A 610 -30.25 -8.43 -2.06
CA VAL A 610 -30.27 -6.96 -2.24
C VAL A 610 -28.88 -6.38 -2.00
N VAL A 611 -28.18 -6.83 -0.94
CA VAL A 611 -26.80 -6.40 -0.67
C VAL A 611 -25.88 -6.84 -1.81
N ALA A 612 -25.97 -8.08 -2.27
CA ALA A 612 -25.18 -8.57 -3.41
C ALA A 612 -25.43 -7.75 -4.68
N LEU A 613 -26.68 -7.38 -4.96
CA LEU A 613 -27.01 -6.53 -6.12
C LEU A 613 -26.38 -5.14 -6.01
N ILE A 614 -26.43 -4.53 -4.82
CA ILE A 614 -25.76 -3.24 -4.57
C ILE A 614 -24.25 -3.35 -4.81
N LEU A 615 -23.62 -4.43 -4.34
CA LEU A 615 -22.18 -4.66 -4.53
C LEU A 615 -21.82 -4.92 -6.00
N LEU A 616 -22.69 -5.60 -6.77
CA LEU A 616 -22.52 -5.76 -8.22
C LEU A 616 -22.57 -4.44 -8.98
N LEU A 617 -23.43 -3.51 -8.56
CA LEU A 617 -23.50 -2.18 -9.16
C LEU A 617 -22.22 -1.37 -8.90
N ILE A 618 -21.52 -1.64 -7.80
CA ILE A 618 -20.24 -1.01 -7.49
C ILE A 618 -19.12 -1.62 -8.34
N ASN A 619 -19.05 -2.96 -8.43
CA ASN A 619 -18.07 -3.65 -9.25
C ASN A 619 -18.61 -4.96 -9.83
N HIS A 620 -18.79 -4.98 -11.15
CA HIS A 620 -19.33 -6.13 -11.88
C HIS A 620 -18.42 -7.38 -11.80
N ALA A 621 -17.11 -7.21 -11.60
CA ALA A 621 -16.16 -8.32 -11.52
C ALA A 621 -16.44 -9.28 -10.35
N TRP A 622 -17.22 -8.87 -9.35
CA TRP A 622 -17.48 -9.66 -8.13
C TRP A 622 -18.59 -10.72 -8.27
N TRP A 623 -19.19 -10.89 -9.44
CA TRP A 623 -20.35 -11.77 -9.63
C TRP A 623 -20.12 -13.23 -9.22
N GLN A 624 -18.95 -13.79 -9.51
CA GLN A 624 -18.62 -15.17 -9.15
C GLN A 624 -18.55 -15.37 -7.63
N ILE A 625 -17.92 -14.41 -6.94
CA ILE A 625 -17.76 -14.41 -5.48
C ILE A 625 -19.13 -14.33 -4.80
N LEU A 626 -20.01 -13.45 -5.30
CA LEU A 626 -21.34 -13.23 -4.74
C LEU A 626 -22.26 -14.44 -4.90
N ILE A 627 -22.23 -15.12 -6.06
CA ILE A 627 -22.98 -16.36 -6.27
C ILE A 627 -22.50 -17.44 -5.29
N LEU A 628 -21.17 -17.63 -5.17
CA LEU A 628 -20.60 -18.61 -4.24
C LEU A 628 -21.00 -18.30 -2.79
N LEU A 629 -20.96 -17.02 -2.38
CA LEU A 629 -21.32 -16.60 -1.04
C LEU A 629 -22.81 -16.81 -0.73
N LEU A 630 -23.71 -16.56 -1.70
CA LEU A 630 -25.15 -16.84 -1.54
C LEU A 630 -25.44 -18.35 -1.43
N LEU A 631 -24.74 -19.19 -2.21
CA LEU A 631 -24.85 -20.65 -2.11
C LEU A 631 -24.33 -21.16 -0.76
N PHE A 632 -23.21 -20.62 -0.30
CA PHE A 632 -22.63 -20.91 1.02
C PHE A 632 -23.60 -20.51 2.13
N GLU A 633 -24.19 -19.31 2.05
CA GLU A 633 -25.19 -18.85 3.00
C GLU A 633 -26.42 -19.77 3.03
N LEU A 634 -26.92 -20.20 1.87
CA LEU A 634 -28.06 -21.11 1.80
C LEU A 634 -27.77 -22.43 2.54
N CYS A 635 -26.59 -23.01 2.31
CA CYS A 635 -26.17 -24.25 2.97
C CYS A 635 -26.10 -24.08 4.49
N ILE A 636 -25.46 -23.00 4.96
CA ILE A 636 -25.38 -22.71 6.40
C ILE A 636 -26.77 -22.47 6.97
N LEU A 637 -27.62 -21.68 6.31
CA LEU A 637 -28.95 -21.34 6.77
C LEU A 637 -29.82 -22.60 7.02
N LEU A 638 -29.77 -23.57 6.10
CA LEU A 638 -30.45 -24.86 6.25
C LEU A 638 -29.89 -25.65 7.45
N PHE A 639 -28.56 -25.72 7.57
CA PHE A 639 -27.89 -26.44 8.65
C PHE A 639 -28.17 -25.82 10.03
N THR A 640 -28.04 -24.49 10.17
CA THR A 640 -28.18 -23.78 11.44
C THR A 640 -29.62 -23.77 11.94
N THR A 641 -30.60 -23.70 11.04
CA THR A 641 -32.02 -23.81 11.41
C THR A 641 -32.37 -25.20 11.92
N TYR A 642 -31.90 -26.26 11.25
CA TYR A 642 -32.06 -27.63 11.71
C TYR A 642 -31.48 -27.84 13.12
N LEU A 643 -30.23 -27.41 13.36
CA LEU A 643 -29.59 -27.51 14.67
C LEU A 643 -30.34 -26.74 15.75
N SER A 644 -30.74 -25.50 15.44
CA SER A 644 -31.44 -24.62 16.38
C SER A 644 -32.79 -25.20 16.80
N GLU A 645 -33.56 -25.74 15.85
CA GLU A 645 -34.84 -26.38 16.12
C GLU A 645 -34.66 -27.69 16.90
N LYS A 646 -33.66 -28.53 16.55
CA LYS A 646 -33.33 -29.75 17.33
C LYS A 646 -33.02 -29.42 18.79
N ARG A 647 -32.17 -28.42 19.04
CA ARG A 647 -31.82 -28.00 20.40
C ARG A 647 -33.04 -27.54 21.20
N LYS A 648 -33.92 -26.74 20.60
CA LYS A 648 -35.08 -26.18 21.29
C LYS A 648 -36.20 -27.19 21.53
N ARG A 649 -36.35 -28.18 20.66
CA ARG A 649 -37.28 -29.31 20.89
C ARG A 649 -36.93 -30.08 22.18
N LEU A 650 -35.65 -30.36 22.41
CA LEU A 650 -35.18 -31.03 23.62
C LEU A 650 -35.44 -30.22 24.90
N GLU A 651 -35.51 -28.88 24.80
CA GLU A 651 -35.87 -28.03 25.93
C GLU A 651 -37.39 -28.04 26.19
N VAL A 652 -38.24 -28.02 25.15
CA VAL A 652 -39.70 -28.06 25.32
C VAL A 652 -40.16 -29.38 25.93
N ILE A 653 -39.60 -30.52 25.48
CA ILE A 653 -39.95 -31.87 25.98
C ILE A 653 -39.48 -32.09 27.44
N LYS A 654 -38.57 -31.26 27.97
CA LYS A 654 -38.06 -31.40 29.35
C LYS A 654 -38.85 -30.62 30.40
N TYR A 655 -39.69 -29.67 29.99
CA TYR A 655 -40.37 -28.74 30.90
C TYR A 655 -41.90 -28.80 30.81
N ASP A 656 -42.43 -29.64 29.91
CA ASP A 656 -43.78 -30.22 29.97
C ASP A 656 -43.63 -31.69 30.41
#